data_AF-A0A368TYI3-F1
#
_entry.id   AF-A0A368TYI3-F1
#
_cell.length_a   1.000
_cell.length_b   1.000
_cell.length_c   1.000
_cell.angle_alpha   90.00
_cell.angle_beta   90.00
_cell.angle_gamma   90.00
#
_symmetry.space_group_name_H-M   'P 1'
#
loop_
_entity.id
_entity.type
_entity.pdbx_description
1 polymer ?
#
loop_
_entity_poly.entity_id
_entity_poly.type
_entity_poly.pdbx_seq_one_letter_code
_entity_poly.pdbx_strand_id
1 'polypeptide(L)'
;MSTVVHEATFGNKGGSHQLLESTLPGTTPALEELRFLVDRPAGHIDSSVSWSPYWGCQPVGEWWAIWRGQEDQSAARRNMVRARVALVPLAECGNLADLTPLLSAIGHSEQSAGAEFAGTVVERLATTDRPIAIPALSIAPGLLSALWPRLWAGARRELSLRTVFAEESLNIATPPKIALFPSALLARWRGNPMTSQPEPCSSPAGRWFAGEASPQLQRLLEENDKRLPGDLSVLLRLNRLVEKLDALHSGRGTLADALLIVRTQEAFPGGLCLPSEDAEVVSAALLKLPDSSAGEIRTASLTRLEQIQNLDAVTDAVAQWVETRIVDADDQDALWILQHHLSPSHSEWWRKGVSEGLASAVSRASRSLASAIWRWLELRPQAIQWLLRYFDCSGPTESWLASDAPDLPKGPLLDEMEQVCSAMNWPTLLATILRGRRHLSDVVGIVRTATKTPEAGLEAMLASRGASEAVIAAATTGWPPLLDRAAEATREQPQLFCGVDNQPAISELLRRHLGLGGQFPEALITTRFLTRVFDSLLDGDDAAIAISAKLPTRAGGVTLDYDNATAVLVQMNGDVLAGAAEAWWGRFTASEHVAAPPEPIRRLVVDSIRKRTKEAPIAVVIRLLKLLPSIDESSFADWVLHTSFFWEDGDHQRMAQVLEARQWNSAATSFRRSWKQELKLVAWYAQSLLSWSDCFWWPPSGAGSKSFAGLPAAHTITSTAMRITFLAANPLSSSRLALDEEARSIDEKVRDSKHRDLVTFRTRWAVQPQDLQQALLEDEPVVVHFSGHGGGSSGIVLHAQDQGAEHLVAEDALVDLFRVLKDEIRVVVLNACYSEVQAQAIVQEIDFVVGMSDAVADDAARVFAAAFYRGLAFGRSVQTAFDLGINELRLARLGDEDHIPKLLVRSGVDASTAKLVGTASL
;
A
#
# COMPACT_ATOMS: atom_id res chain seq x y z
N MET A 1 -1.20 -43.05 -64.54
CA MET A 1 -2.02 -44.09 -65.18
C MET A 1 -3.12 -43.38 -65.94
N SER A 2 -3.39 -43.74 -67.20
CA SER A 2 -4.52 -43.17 -67.94
C SER A 2 -5.81 -43.68 -67.29
N THR A 3 -6.62 -42.79 -66.72
CA THR A 3 -7.95 -43.14 -66.18
C THR A 3 -8.78 -43.75 -67.31
N VAL A 4 -9.35 -44.92 -67.07
CA VAL A 4 -10.16 -45.63 -68.06
C VAL A 4 -11.56 -45.04 -68.04
N VAL A 5 -12.00 -44.50 -69.18
CA VAL A 5 -13.37 -44.00 -69.37
C VAL A 5 -14.27 -45.15 -69.79
N HIS A 6 -15.37 -45.34 -69.08
CA HIS A 6 -16.40 -46.29 -69.43
C HIS A 6 -17.58 -45.60 -70.09
N GLU A 7 -18.26 -46.28 -71.01
CA GLU A 7 -19.36 -45.70 -71.78
C GLU A 7 -20.61 -46.57 -71.63
N ALA A 8 -21.77 -45.92 -71.57
CA ALA A 8 -23.07 -46.57 -71.62
C ALA A 8 -24.06 -45.75 -72.46
N THR A 9 -24.94 -46.42 -73.18
CA THR A 9 -26.03 -45.79 -73.94
C THR A 9 -27.36 -46.33 -73.46
N PHE A 10 -28.28 -45.42 -73.15
CA PHE A 10 -29.66 -45.71 -72.75
C PHE A 10 -30.64 -45.19 -73.81
N GLY A 11 -31.78 -45.86 -73.96
CA GLY A 11 -32.80 -45.47 -74.92
C GLY A 11 -33.95 -46.46 -74.99
N ASN A 12 -34.70 -46.41 -76.09
CA ASN A 12 -35.91 -47.23 -76.24
C ASN A 12 -35.59 -48.72 -76.41
N LYS A 13 -35.95 -49.55 -75.42
CA LYS A 13 -35.97 -51.01 -75.52
C LYS A 13 -37.32 -51.52 -75.06
N GLY A 14 -38.08 -52.10 -75.99
CA GLY A 14 -39.42 -52.63 -75.70
C GLY A 14 -40.43 -51.57 -75.21
N GLY A 15 -40.31 -50.30 -75.63
CA GLY A 15 -41.23 -49.22 -75.25
C GLY A 15 -40.90 -48.51 -73.93
N SER A 16 -39.82 -48.93 -73.26
CA SER A 16 -39.32 -48.36 -72.01
C SER A 16 -37.88 -47.86 -72.16
N HIS A 17 -37.49 -46.86 -71.37
CA HIS A 17 -36.12 -46.35 -71.33
C HIS A 17 -35.23 -47.34 -70.56
N GLN A 18 -34.31 -48.02 -71.25
CA GLN A 18 -33.43 -49.05 -70.69
C GLN A 18 -32.01 -48.92 -71.23
N LEU A 19 -31.09 -49.66 -70.62
CA LEU A 19 -29.72 -49.83 -71.11
C LEU A 19 -29.71 -50.53 -72.49
N LEU A 20 -29.06 -49.89 -73.47
CA LEU A 20 -28.85 -50.43 -74.81
C LEU A 20 -27.47 -51.09 -74.90
N GLU A 21 -26.42 -50.35 -74.55
CA GLU A 21 -25.02 -50.76 -74.67
C GLU A 21 -24.21 -50.24 -73.47
N SER A 22 -23.19 -50.99 -73.01
CA SER A 22 -22.31 -50.60 -71.91
C SER A 22 -20.95 -51.29 -72.01
N THR A 23 -19.88 -50.58 -71.69
CA THR A 23 -18.54 -51.18 -71.50
C THR A 23 -18.36 -51.79 -70.11
N LEU A 24 -19.23 -51.43 -69.15
CA LEU A 24 -19.31 -52.06 -67.84
C LEU A 24 -20.25 -53.28 -67.86
N PRO A 25 -20.05 -54.28 -66.98
CA PRO A 25 -20.99 -55.39 -66.81
C PRO A 25 -22.41 -54.87 -66.52
N GLY A 26 -23.42 -55.44 -67.17
CA GLY A 26 -24.82 -55.03 -67.00
C GLY A 26 -25.40 -55.22 -65.59
N THR A 27 -24.69 -55.94 -64.72
CA THR A 27 -25.00 -56.10 -63.29
C THR A 27 -24.44 -54.99 -62.40
N THR A 28 -23.72 -54.01 -62.97
CA THR A 28 -23.16 -52.88 -62.22
C THR A 28 -24.29 -52.01 -61.62
N PRO A 29 -24.39 -51.85 -60.29
CA PRO A 29 -25.48 -51.12 -59.65
C PRO A 29 -25.70 -49.69 -60.17
N ALA A 30 -24.61 -48.97 -60.50
CA ALA A 30 -24.70 -47.61 -61.03
C ALA A 30 -25.46 -47.50 -62.36
N LEU A 31 -25.44 -48.54 -63.21
CA LEU A 31 -26.19 -48.54 -64.48
C LEU A 31 -27.71 -48.59 -64.24
N GLU A 32 -28.14 -49.26 -63.17
CA GLU A 32 -29.55 -49.36 -62.80
C GLU A 32 -30.08 -48.02 -62.25
N GLU A 33 -29.27 -47.30 -61.48
CA GLU A 33 -29.61 -45.94 -61.03
C GLU A 33 -29.63 -44.94 -62.20
N LEU A 34 -28.61 -45.01 -63.07
CA LEU A 34 -28.51 -44.17 -64.26
C LEU A 34 -29.71 -44.31 -65.19
N ARG A 35 -30.32 -45.51 -65.29
CA ARG A 35 -31.52 -45.77 -66.08
C ARG A 35 -32.63 -44.73 -65.85
N PHE A 36 -32.80 -44.29 -64.60
CA PHE A 36 -33.79 -43.28 -64.22
C PHE A 36 -33.24 -41.86 -64.28
N LEU A 37 -31.98 -41.66 -63.94
CA LEU A 37 -31.36 -40.33 -63.92
C LEU A 37 -31.20 -39.71 -65.30
N VAL A 38 -30.86 -40.55 -66.29
CA VAL A 38 -30.58 -40.13 -67.67
C VAL A 38 -31.80 -40.26 -68.59
N ASP A 39 -32.97 -40.62 -68.07
CA ASP A 39 -34.24 -40.50 -68.80
C ASP A 39 -34.61 -39.01 -68.97
N ARG A 40 -35.71 -38.73 -69.69
CA ARG A 40 -36.21 -37.38 -69.89
C ARG A 40 -36.44 -36.68 -68.53
N PRO A 41 -35.94 -35.44 -68.35
CA PRO A 41 -36.16 -34.70 -67.11
C PRO A 41 -37.64 -34.62 -66.72
N ALA A 42 -37.91 -34.76 -65.43
CA ALA A 42 -39.27 -34.69 -64.90
C ALA A 42 -39.83 -33.26 -64.99
N GLY A 43 -41.13 -33.15 -65.25
CA GLY A 43 -41.87 -31.88 -65.33
C GLY A 43 -42.67 -31.70 -66.62
N HIS A 44 -43.68 -30.83 -66.56
CA HIS A 44 -44.52 -30.51 -67.72
C HIS A 44 -43.90 -29.38 -68.55
N ILE A 45 -43.76 -29.63 -69.86
CA ILE A 45 -43.26 -28.66 -70.83
C ILE A 45 -44.19 -28.63 -72.04
N ASP A 46 -44.42 -27.42 -72.55
CA ASP A 46 -45.21 -27.20 -73.77
C ASP A 46 -44.42 -27.69 -74.99
N SER A 47 -45.12 -28.14 -76.04
CA SER A 47 -44.48 -28.67 -77.26
C SER A 47 -43.64 -27.65 -78.02
N SER A 48 -43.78 -26.35 -77.71
CA SER A 48 -42.99 -25.25 -78.27
C SER A 48 -41.67 -24.98 -77.53
N VAL A 49 -41.44 -25.61 -76.37
CA VAL A 49 -40.22 -25.42 -75.58
C VAL A 49 -39.11 -26.29 -76.15
N SER A 50 -37.96 -25.68 -76.51
CA SER A 50 -36.76 -26.43 -76.87
C SER A 50 -36.02 -26.88 -75.61
N TRP A 51 -35.87 -28.20 -75.44
CA TRP A 51 -35.25 -28.81 -74.25
C TRP A 51 -34.21 -29.90 -74.56
N SER A 52 -34.07 -30.29 -75.84
CA SER A 52 -33.09 -31.27 -76.32
C SER A 52 -31.96 -30.54 -77.07
N PRO A 53 -30.68 -30.86 -76.85
CA PRO A 53 -30.16 -31.84 -75.88
C PRO A 53 -30.30 -31.37 -74.43
N TYR A 54 -30.42 -32.34 -73.51
CA TYR A 54 -30.28 -32.11 -72.08
C TYR A 54 -29.00 -32.76 -71.54
N TRP A 55 -28.54 -32.25 -70.40
CA TRP A 55 -27.24 -32.58 -69.82
C TRP A 55 -27.37 -32.91 -68.34
N GLY A 56 -26.44 -33.73 -67.86
CA GLY A 56 -26.16 -33.79 -66.45
C GLY A 56 -24.85 -34.50 -66.12
N CYS A 57 -24.40 -34.29 -64.89
CA CYS A 57 -23.33 -35.04 -64.25
C CYS A 57 -23.58 -35.13 -62.75
N GLN A 58 -23.15 -36.20 -62.11
CA GLN A 58 -23.13 -36.36 -60.66
C GLN A 58 -22.38 -37.65 -60.25
N PRO A 59 -21.98 -37.78 -58.98
CA PRO A 59 -21.64 -39.08 -58.40
C PRO A 59 -22.86 -40.02 -58.41
N VAL A 60 -22.64 -41.28 -58.78
CA VAL A 60 -23.61 -42.39 -58.82
C VAL A 60 -22.93 -43.65 -58.28
N GLY A 61 -23.21 -43.99 -57.02
CA GLY A 61 -22.47 -45.03 -56.30
C GLY A 61 -20.96 -44.75 -56.31
N GLU A 62 -20.16 -45.74 -56.72
CA GLU A 62 -18.69 -45.65 -56.82
C GLU A 62 -18.18 -44.96 -58.10
N TRP A 63 -19.06 -44.35 -58.88
CA TRP A 63 -18.74 -43.74 -60.18
C TRP A 63 -19.08 -42.26 -60.20
N TRP A 64 -18.31 -41.47 -60.94
CA TRP A 64 -18.74 -40.15 -61.38
C TRP A 64 -19.19 -40.26 -62.83
N ALA A 65 -20.42 -39.83 -63.11
CA ALA A 65 -21.05 -39.97 -64.41
C ALA A 65 -21.37 -38.60 -65.02
N ILE A 66 -21.21 -38.50 -66.34
CA ILE A 66 -21.67 -37.36 -67.15
C ILE A 66 -22.46 -37.90 -68.33
N TRP A 67 -23.54 -37.22 -68.71
CA TRP A 67 -24.41 -37.65 -69.79
C TRP A 67 -24.96 -36.52 -70.64
N ARG A 68 -25.27 -36.87 -71.88
CA ARG A 68 -25.99 -36.07 -72.84
C ARG A 68 -27.16 -36.88 -73.37
N GLY A 69 -28.37 -36.36 -73.21
CA GLY A 69 -29.57 -36.95 -73.76
C GLY A 69 -30.18 -36.10 -74.86
N GLN A 70 -30.79 -36.78 -75.83
CA GLN A 70 -31.49 -36.16 -76.95
C GLN A 70 -32.82 -36.86 -77.18
N GLU A 71 -33.80 -36.13 -77.69
CA GLU A 71 -35.07 -36.72 -78.11
C GLU A 71 -34.86 -37.78 -79.20
N ASP A 72 -35.40 -38.97 -78.98
CA ASP A 72 -35.36 -40.05 -79.95
C ASP A 72 -36.55 -39.95 -80.90
N GLN A 73 -36.37 -39.21 -81.99
CA GLN A 73 -37.39 -39.03 -83.02
C GLN A 73 -37.76 -40.34 -83.74
N SER A 74 -36.93 -41.38 -83.62
CA SER A 74 -37.20 -42.70 -84.22
C SER A 74 -38.08 -43.60 -83.34
N ALA A 75 -38.31 -43.22 -82.08
CA ALA A 75 -39.11 -44.00 -81.14
C ALA A 75 -40.62 -43.83 -81.38
N ALA A 76 -41.36 -44.93 -81.29
CA ALA A 76 -42.82 -44.92 -81.43
C ALA A 76 -43.55 -44.14 -80.31
N ARG A 77 -42.90 -43.96 -79.14
CA ARG A 77 -43.45 -43.26 -77.97
C ARG A 77 -42.95 -41.81 -77.96
N ARG A 78 -43.87 -40.85 -77.93
CA ARG A 78 -43.54 -39.41 -77.75
C ARG A 78 -42.75 -39.21 -76.45
N ASN A 79 -41.84 -38.24 -76.46
CA ASN A 79 -40.97 -37.88 -75.33
C ASN A 79 -39.95 -38.96 -74.93
N MET A 80 -39.71 -39.97 -75.77
CA MET A 80 -38.63 -40.92 -75.59
C MET A 80 -37.29 -40.25 -75.90
N VAL A 81 -36.24 -40.66 -75.20
CA VAL A 81 -34.90 -40.07 -75.31
C VAL A 81 -33.85 -41.16 -75.54
N ARG A 82 -32.74 -40.76 -76.14
CA ARG A 82 -31.50 -41.53 -76.21
C ARG A 82 -30.42 -40.76 -75.48
N ALA A 83 -29.81 -41.39 -74.48
CA ALA A 83 -28.78 -40.79 -73.64
C ALA A 83 -27.45 -41.54 -73.77
N ARG A 84 -26.36 -40.79 -73.97
CA ARG A 84 -24.99 -41.30 -73.90
C ARG A 84 -24.39 -40.88 -72.56
N VAL A 85 -23.73 -41.81 -71.88
CA VAL A 85 -23.15 -41.65 -70.55
C VAL A 85 -21.68 -42.03 -70.61
N ALA A 86 -20.82 -41.21 -70.01
CA ALA A 86 -19.44 -41.56 -69.70
C ALA A 86 -19.28 -41.67 -68.18
N LEU A 87 -18.57 -42.70 -67.72
CA LEU A 87 -18.32 -42.98 -66.30
C LEU A 87 -16.83 -43.12 -66.03
N VAL A 88 -16.39 -42.60 -64.89
CA VAL A 88 -15.06 -42.83 -64.32
C VAL A 88 -15.19 -43.23 -62.85
N PRO A 89 -14.31 -44.10 -62.30
CA PRO A 89 -14.34 -44.43 -60.89
C PRO A 89 -14.20 -43.17 -60.03
N LEU A 90 -15.04 -43.01 -59.01
CA LEU A 90 -15.07 -41.81 -58.16
C LEU A 90 -13.71 -41.56 -57.48
N ALA A 91 -13.01 -42.64 -57.12
CA ALA A 91 -11.65 -42.60 -56.57
C ALA A 91 -10.65 -41.93 -57.54
N GLU A 92 -10.77 -42.19 -58.84
CA GLU A 92 -9.89 -41.68 -59.90
C GLU A 92 -10.34 -40.32 -60.44
N CYS A 93 -11.64 -40.02 -60.38
CA CYS A 93 -12.25 -38.79 -60.88
C CYS A 93 -11.55 -37.51 -60.38
N GLY A 94 -11.12 -37.49 -59.11
CA GLY A 94 -10.42 -36.35 -58.54
C GLY A 94 -9.08 -36.04 -59.23
N ASN A 95 -8.41 -37.04 -59.79
CA ASN A 95 -7.11 -36.89 -60.46
C ASN A 95 -7.24 -36.55 -61.95
N LEU A 96 -8.47 -36.50 -62.48
CA LEU A 96 -8.72 -36.21 -63.89
C LEU A 96 -8.59 -34.71 -64.13
N ALA A 97 -7.50 -34.27 -64.74
CA ALA A 97 -7.27 -32.85 -65.04
C ALA A 97 -8.08 -32.34 -66.24
N ASP A 98 -8.40 -33.21 -67.20
CA ASP A 98 -9.08 -32.86 -68.46
C ASP A 98 -10.39 -33.64 -68.63
N LEU A 99 -11.49 -32.91 -68.82
CA LEU A 99 -12.84 -33.45 -69.02
C LEU A 99 -13.13 -33.78 -70.50
N THR A 100 -12.28 -33.33 -71.43
CA THR A 100 -12.47 -33.48 -72.88
C THR A 100 -12.74 -34.94 -73.30
N PRO A 101 -12.04 -35.97 -72.78
CA PRO A 101 -12.33 -37.36 -73.14
C PRO A 101 -13.77 -37.79 -72.79
N LEU A 102 -14.30 -37.35 -71.64
CA LEU A 102 -15.66 -37.70 -71.22
C LEU A 102 -16.72 -36.94 -72.02
N LEU A 103 -16.46 -35.67 -72.35
CA LEU A 103 -17.33 -34.89 -73.23
C LEU A 103 -17.41 -35.50 -74.64
N SER A 104 -16.28 -35.95 -75.16
CA SER A 104 -16.21 -36.66 -76.45
C SER A 104 -17.00 -37.97 -76.43
N ALA A 105 -16.87 -38.75 -75.35
CA ALA A 105 -17.58 -40.03 -75.16
C ALA A 105 -19.11 -39.88 -75.15
N ILE A 106 -19.64 -38.75 -74.66
CA ILE A 106 -21.09 -38.43 -74.73
C ILE A 106 -21.49 -37.70 -76.03
N GLY A 107 -20.58 -37.65 -77.01
CA GLY A 107 -20.83 -37.11 -78.34
C GLY A 107 -20.75 -35.58 -78.44
N HIS A 108 -19.92 -34.93 -77.62
CA HIS A 108 -19.65 -33.50 -77.68
C HIS A 108 -18.18 -33.22 -78.05
N SER A 109 -17.94 -32.49 -79.14
CA SER A 109 -16.60 -32.25 -79.70
C SER A 109 -16.33 -30.79 -80.12
N GLU A 110 -17.20 -29.85 -79.77
CA GLU A 110 -17.15 -28.46 -80.24
C GLU A 110 -16.93 -27.47 -79.09
N GLN A 111 -16.39 -26.28 -79.38
CA GLN A 111 -16.40 -25.17 -78.42
C GLN A 111 -17.84 -24.72 -78.15
N SER A 112 -18.22 -24.66 -76.87
CA SER A 112 -19.54 -24.22 -76.42
C SER A 112 -19.44 -22.91 -75.66
N ALA A 113 -20.45 -22.06 -75.81
CA ALA A 113 -20.69 -20.95 -74.89
C ALA A 113 -20.91 -21.49 -73.46
N GLY A 114 -20.74 -20.65 -72.44
CA GLY A 114 -20.96 -21.02 -71.04
C GLY A 114 -19.74 -20.85 -70.14
N ALA A 115 -18.54 -20.73 -70.70
CA ALA A 115 -17.33 -20.49 -69.92
C ALA A 115 -17.42 -19.17 -69.12
N GLU A 116 -18.09 -18.17 -69.68
CA GLU A 116 -18.37 -16.88 -69.07
C GLU A 116 -19.18 -16.97 -67.77
N PHE A 117 -19.95 -18.04 -67.56
CA PHE A 117 -20.73 -18.25 -66.32
C PHE A 117 -19.90 -18.82 -65.17
N ALA A 118 -18.69 -19.35 -65.42
CA ALA A 118 -17.93 -20.11 -64.44
C ALA A 118 -17.66 -19.33 -63.14
N GLY A 119 -17.22 -18.06 -63.26
CA GLY A 119 -16.96 -17.21 -62.11
C GLY A 119 -18.22 -16.94 -61.27
N THR A 120 -19.30 -16.50 -61.91
CA THR A 120 -20.59 -16.18 -61.25
C THR A 120 -21.18 -17.39 -60.55
N VAL A 121 -21.10 -18.58 -61.19
CA VAL A 121 -21.56 -19.84 -60.60
C VAL A 121 -20.77 -20.17 -59.35
N VAL A 122 -19.44 -20.05 -59.38
CA VAL A 122 -18.60 -20.35 -58.21
C VAL A 122 -18.84 -19.40 -57.05
N GLU A 123 -18.96 -18.09 -57.28
CA GLU A 123 -19.25 -17.13 -56.19
C GLU A 123 -20.59 -17.42 -55.50
N ARG A 124 -21.59 -17.79 -56.29
CA ARG A 124 -22.90 -18.16 -55.76
C ARG A 124 -22.84 -19.50 -55.03
N LEU A 125 -22.19 -20.53 -55.57
CA LEU A 125 -22.05 -21.84 -54.90
C LEU A 125 -21.25 -21.74 -53.61
N ALA A 126 -20.31 -20.79 -53.52
CA ALA A 126 -19.57 -20.55 -52.29
C ALA A 126 -20.43 -19.94 -51.17
N THR A 127 -21.60 -19.35 -51.48
CA THR A 127 -22.45 -18.62 -50.52
C THR A 127 -23.78 -19.29 -50.23
N THR A 128 -24.12 -20.39 -50.91
CA THR A 128 -25.40 -21.08 -50.73
C THR A 128 -25.29 -22.58 -50.90
N ASP A 129 -26.00 -23.33 -50.05
CA ASP A 129 -26.15 -24.79 -50.18
C ASP A 129 -27.26 -25.18 -51.16
N ARG A 130 -27.99 -24.19 -51.71
CA ARG A 130 -29.08 -24.43 -52.67
C ARG A 130 -28.53 -24.56 -54.10
N PRO A 131 -29.18 -25.36 -54.96
CA PRO A 131 -28.86 -25.40 -56.38
C PRO A 131 -28.93 -24.01 -57.02
N ILE A 132 -27.97 -23.70 -57.88
CA ILE A 132 -28.06 -22.51 -58.75
C ILE A 132 -28.80 -22.88 -60.01
N ALA A 133 -29.89 -22.17 -60.28
CA ALA A 133 -30.68 -22.35 -61.48
C ALA A 133 -30.25 -21.40 -62.61
N ILE A 134 -30.01 -21.94 -63.80
CA ILE A 134 -29.55 -21.20 -64.98
C ILE A 134 -30.50 -21.48 -66.17
N PRO A 135 -31.16 -20.46 -66.76
CA PRO A 135 -32.10 -20.59 -67.88
C PRO A 135 -31.40 -20.84 -69.23
N ALA A 136 -30.40 -21.71 -69.30
CA ALA A 136 -29.67 -22.02 -70.53
C ALA A 136 -29.15 -23.46 -70.53
N LEU A 137 -29.65 -24.32 -71.42
CA LEU A 137 -29.18 -25.71 -71.52
C LEU A 137 -27.87 -25.84 -72.29
N SER A 138 -27.68 -24.97 -73.29
CA SER A 138 -26.53 -25.03 -74.21
C SER A 138 -25.20 -24.71 -73.55
N ILE A 139 -25.21 -24.07 -72.37
CA ILE A 139 -23.98 -23.68 -71.68
C ILE A 139 -23.30 -24.84 -70.96
N ALA A 140 -23.98 -25.98 -70.76
CA ALA A 140 -23.48 -27.06 -69.91
C ALA A 140 -22.05 -27.50 -70.26
N PRO A 141 -21.72 -27.77 -71.54
CA PRO A 141 -20.37 -28.24 -71.88
C PRO A 141 -19.30 -27.16 -71.72
N GLY A 142 -19.63 -25.91 -72.06
CA GLY A 142 -18.70 -24.77 -71.92
C GLY A 142 -18.44 -24.44 -70.45
N LEU A 143 -19.49 -24.46 -69.62
CA LEU A 143 -19.40 -24.25 -68.18
C LEU A 143 -18.59 -25.36 -67.50
N LEU A 144 -18.87 -26.63 -67.80
CA LEU A 144 -18.11 -27.75 -67.23
C LEU A 144 -16.63 -27.72 -67.64
N SER A 145 -16.33 -27.44 -68.91
CA SER A 145 -14.94 -27.30 -69.39
C SER A 145 -14.19 -26.14 -68.74
N ALA A 146 -14.87 -25.05 -68.39
CA ALA A 146 -14.26 -23.91 -67.71
C ALA A 146 -14.05 -24.14 -66.21
N LEU A 147 -14.98 -24.85 -65.54
CA LEU A 147 -14.87 -25.17 -64.13
C LEU A 147 -13.83 -26.26 -63.85
N TRP A 148 -13.90 -27.37 -64.60
CA TRP A 148 -13.17 -28.61 -64.31
C TRP A 148 -11.67 -28.48 -64.03
N PRO A 149 -10.85 -27.82 -64.88
CA PRO A 149 -9.42 -27.75 -64.66
C PRO A 149 -9.04 -26.93 -63.41
N ARG A 150 -9.95 -26.06 -62.93
CA ARG A 150 -9.75 -25.18 -61.79
C ARG A 150 -10.30 -25.72 -60.47
N LEU A 151 -11.04 -26.83 -60.51
CA LEU A 151 -11.50 -27.54 -59.31
C LEU A 151 -10.38 -28.42 -58.75
N TRP A 152 -10.33 -28.57 -57.44
CA TRP A 152 -9.50 -29.57 -56.76
C TRP A 152 -10.18 -30.94 -56.72
N ALA A 153 -9.45 -31.99 -56.36
CA ALA A 153 -9.91 -33.38 -56.41
C ALA A 153 -11.24 -33.63 -55.70
N GLY A 154 -11.44 -33.05 -54.52
CA GLY A 154 -12.70 -33.13 -53.77
C GLY A 154 -13.87 -32.52 -54.54
N ALA A 155 -13.71 -31.30 -55.05
CA ALA A 155 -14.78 -30.60 -55.76
C ALA A 155 -15.14 -31.25 -57.09
N ARG A 156 -14.16 -31.86 -57.79
CA ARG A 156 -14.43 -32.67 -59.00
C ARG A 156 -15.35 -33.85 -58.72
N ARG A 157 -15.13 -34.56 -57.61
CA ARG A 157 -15.95 -35.73 -57.20
C ARG A 157 -17.39 -35.37 -56.87
N GLU A 158 -17.61 -34.18 -56.33
CA GLU A 158 -18.95 -33.72 -55.91
C GLU A 158 -19.66 -32.84 -56.93
N LEU A 159 -18.97 -32.43 -58.01
CA LEU A 159 -19.57 -31.59 -59.03
C LEU A 159 -20.79 -32.29 -59.61
N SER A 160 -21.93 -31.61 -59.53
CA SER A 160 -23.19 -32.10 -60.07
C SER A 160 -23.93 -30.99 -60.81
N LEU A 161 -24.42 -31.34 -61.98
CA LEU A 161 -25.19 -30.49 -62.86
C LEU A 161 -26.36 -31.30 -63.40
N ARG A 162 -27.57 -30.76 -63.45
CA ARG A 162 -28.70 -31.47 -64.06
C ARG A 162 -29.65 -30.54 -64.77
N THR A 163 -30.15 -30.99 -65.92
CA THR A 163 -31.29 -30.36 -66.57
C THR A 163 -32.59 -30.73 -65.85
N VAL A 164 -33.39 -29.72 -65.50
CA VAL A 164 -34.68 -29.86 -64.82
C VAL A 164 -35.74 -29.01 -65.52
N PHE A 165 -37.00 -29.45 -65.54
CA PHE A 165 -38.09 -28.67 -66.15
C PHE A 165 -38.96 -27.94 -65.14
N ALA A 166 -38.89 -28.32 -63.87
CA ALA A 166 -39.72 -27.76 -62.81
C ALA A 166 -38.89 -27.66 -61.52
N GLU A 167 -39.07 -26.56 -60.79
CA GLU A 167 -38.31 -26.27 -59.57
C GLU A 167 -38.54 -27.31 -58.48
N GLU A 168 -39.73 -27.91 -58.44
CA GLU A 168 -40.10 -28.99 -57.51
C GLU A 168 -39.24 -30.25 -57.71
N SER A 169 -38.61 -30.40 -58.88
CA SER A 169 -37.67 -31.52 -59.16
C SER A 169 -36.35 -31.38 -58.40
N LEU A 170 -36.10 -30.22 -57.79
CA LEU A 170 -34.97 -29.99 -56.89
C LEU A 170 -35.28 -30.40 -55.44
N ASN A 171 -36.54 -30.73 -55.12
CA ASN A 171 -36.95 -31.20 -53.78
C ASN A 171 -36.66 -32.70 -53.60
N ILE A 172 -35.40 -33.08 -53.81
CA ILE A 172 -34.90 -34.45 -53.67
C ILE A 172 -33.82 -34.50 -52.59
N ALA A 173 -33.51 -35.70 -52.09
CA ALA A 173 -32.55 -35.87 -50.99
C ALA A 173 -31.16 -35.29 -51.31
N THR A 174 -30.73 -35.37 -52.57
CA THR A 174 -29.44 -34.85 -53.05
C THR A 174 -29.65 -34.07 -54.35
N PRO A 175 -30.00 -32.78 -54.28
CA PRO A 175 -30.19 -31.97 -55.47
C PRO A 175 -28.85 -31.65 -56.15
N PRO A 176 -28.83 -31.38 -57.47
CA PRO A 176 -27.61 -31.01 -58.17
C PRO A 176 -27.11 -29.64 -57.70
N LYS A 177 -25.78 -29.42 -57.67
CA LYS A 177 -25.21 -28.08 -57.37
C LYS A 177 -25.65 -27.05 -58.43
N ILE A 178 -25.73 -27.47 -59.70
CA ILE A 178 -26.12 -26.61 -60.82
C ILE A 178 -27.38 -27.20 -61.49
N ALA A 179 -28.44 -26.40 -61.58
CA ALA A 179 -29.68 -26.75 -62.27
C ALA A 179 -29.80 -25.97 -63.57
N LEU A 180 -29.86 -26.65 -64.72
CA LEU A 180 -30.13 -26.01 -66.00
C LEU A 180 -31.60 -26.20 -66.37
N PHE A 181 -32.22 -25.19 -66.98
CA PHE A 181 -33.58 -25.32 -67.48
C PHE A 181 -33.80 -24.49 -68.76
N PRO A 182 -34.80 -24.83 -69.60
CA PRO A 182 -35.10 -24.05 -70.79
C PRO A 182 -35.49 -22.60 -70.45
N SER A 183 -34.91 -21.62 -71.16
CA SER A 183 -35.19 -20.19 -70.94
C SER A 183 -36.67 -19.81 -71.00
N ALA A 184 -37.46 -20.52 -71.83
CA ALA A 184 -38.91 -20.35 -71.92
C ALA A 184 -39.66 -20.62 -70.60
N LEU A 185 -39.06 -21.34 -69.65
CA LEU A 185 -39.65 -21.66 -68.35
C LEU A 185 -39.27 -20.66 -67.25
N LEU A 186 -38.52 -19.60 -67.56
CA LEU A 186 -38.03 -18.61 -66.58
C LEU A 186 -39.12 -18.04 -65.67
N ALA A 187 -40.30 -17.77 -66.22
CA ALA A 187 -41.42 -17.21 -65.46
C ALA A 187 -41.96 -18.14 -64.35
N ARG A 188 -41.64 -19.44 -64.41
CA ARG A 188 -42.09 -20.48 -63.45
C ARG A 188 -41.14 -20.66 -62.26
N TRP A 189 -39.96 -20.05 -62.27
CA TRP A 189 -38.92 -20.21 -61.23
C TRP A 189 -38.99 -19.08 -60.20
N ARG A 190 -39.15 -19.39 -58.90
CA ARG A 190 -39.38 -18.35 -57.86
C ARG A 190 -38.70 -18.58 -56.50
N GLY A 191 -38.02 -19.71 -56.24
CA GLY A 191 -37.49 -20.05 -54.91
C GLY A 191 -35.97 -20.28 -54.78
N ASN A 192 -35.28 -20.66 -55.85
CA ASN A 192 -33.84 -20.97 -55.85
C ASN A 192 -32.98 -19.79 -56.36
N PRO A 193 -31.72 -19.66 -55.90
CA PRO A 193 -30.77 -18.71 -56.46
C PRO A 193 -30.64 -18.90 -57.97
N MET A 194 -30.75 -17.80 -58.72
CA MET A 194 -30.71 -17.83 -60.18
C MET A 194 -29.68 -16.87 -60.75
N THR A 195 -29.09 -17.26 -61.87
CA THR A 195 -28.27 -16.38 -62.71
C THR A 195 -28.67 -16.57 -64.18
N SER A 196 -29.09 -15.49 -64.84
CA SER A 196 -29.50 -15.52 -66.25
C SER A 196 -28.44 -14.97 -67.20
N GLN A 197 -27.46 -14.24 -66.67
CA GLN A 197 -26.36 -13.64 -67.40
C GLN A 197 -25.09 -13.69 -66.52
N PRO A 198 -23.90 -13.73 -67.13
CA PRO A 198 -22.63 -13.59 -66.40
C PRO A 198 -22.58 -12.28 -65.64
N GLU A 199 -22.17 -12.34 -64.38
CA GLU A 199 -22.01 -11.19 -63.50
C GLU A 199 -20.52 -10.96 -63.20
N PRO A 200 -20.05 -9.69 -63.13
CA PRO A 200 -18.68 -9.38 -62.71
C PRO A 200 -18.38 -9.95 -61.32
N CYS A 201 -17.30 -10.73 -61.22
CA CYS A 201 -16.89 -11.35 -59.97
C CYS A 201 -15.99 -10.40 -59.17
N SER A 202 -16.24 -10.31 -57.86
CA SER A 202 -15.44 -9.46 -56.96
C SER A 202 -14.36 -10.24 -56.21
N SER A 203 -14.59 -11.53 -55.96
CA SER A 203 -13.71 -12.36 -55.15
C SER A 203 -12.54 -12.90 -55.98
N PRO A 204 -11.38 -13.18 -55.35
CA PRO A 204 -10.26 -13.83 -56.02
C PRO A 204 -10.65 -15.15 -56.72
N ALA A 205 -11.45 -15.99 -56.05
CA ALA A 205 -11.92 -17.24 -56.63
C ALA A 205 -12.87 -17.01 -57.80
N GLY A 206 -13.85 -16.12 -57.69
CA GLY A 206 -14.76 -15.82 -58.80
C GLY A 206 -14.01 -15.36 -60.06
N ARG A 207 -13.04 -14.44 -59.89
CA ARG A 207 -12.19 -13.95 -60.98
C ARG A 207 -11.29 -15.04 -61.55
N TRP A 208 -10.70 -15.88 -60.69
CA TRP A 208 -9.94 -17.05 -61.11
C TRP A 208 -10.79 -17.98 -61.98
N PHE A 209 -12.00 -18.36 -61.54
CA PHE A 209 -12.89 -19.20 -62.33
C PHE A 209 -13.44 -18.51 -63.59
N ALA A 210 -13.51 -17.17 -63.61
CA ALA A 210 -13.89 -16.39 -64.79
C ALA A 210 -12.80 -16.30 -65.88
N GLY A 211 -11.54 -16.64 -65.58
CA GLY A 211 -10.46 -16.55 -66.57
C GLY A 211 -9.21 -15.85 -66.09
N GLU A 212 -9.29 -15.04 -65.04
CA GLU A 212 -8.16 -14.23 -64.57
C GLU A 212 -7.09 -15.08 -63.89
N ALA A 213 -5.83 -14.63 -63.94
CA ALA A 213 -4.74 -15.27 -63.22
C ALA A 213 -4.78 -14.89 -61.74
N SER A 214 -4.65 -15.88 -60.86
CA SER A 214 -4.45 -15.68 -59.42
C SER A 214 -3.39 -16.67 -58.94
N PRO A 215 -2.10 -16.29 -58.99
CA PRO A 215 -0.99 -17.20 -58.65
C PRO A 215 -1.13 -17.80 -57.24
N GLN A 216 -1.52 -16.98 -56.26
CA GLN A 216 -1.67 -17.37 -54.86
C GLN A 216 -2.80 -18.39 -54.68
N LEU A 217 -3.98 -18.13 -55.28
CA LEU A 217 -5.08 -19.10 -55.21
C LEU A 217 -4.73 -20.40 -55.92
N GLN A 218 -4.09 -20.32 -57.09
CA GLN A 218 -3.65 -21.49 -57.83
C GLN A 218 -2.74 -22.38 -56.98
N ARG A 219 -1.66 -21.81 -56.40
CA ARG A 219 -0.73 -22.57 -55.54
C ARG A 219 -1.42 -23.17 -54.32
N LEU A 220 -2.33 -22.42 -53.68
CA LEU A 220 -3.10 -22.93 -52.54
C LEU A 220 -3.98 -24.12 -52.91
N LEU A 221 -4.67 -24.07 -54.05
CA LEU A 221 -5.49 -25.18 -54.53
C LEU A 221 -4.64 -26.39 -54.91
N GLU A 222 -3.48 -26.19 -55.53
CA GLU A 222 -2.54 -27.25 -55.92
C GLU A 222 -1.92 -27.95 -54.70
N GLU A 223 -1.38 -27.19 -53.74
CA GLU A 223 -0.75 -27.71 -52.51
C GLU A 223 -1.77 -28.47 -51.63
N ASN A 224 -3.05 -28.09 -51.70
CA ASN A 224 -4.12 -28.65 -50.88
C ASN A 224 -5.13 -29.50 -51.67
N ASP A 225 -4.81 -29.93 -52.89
CA ASP A 225 -5.74 -30.60 -53.82
C ASP A 225 -6.52 -31.76 -53.18
N LYS A 226 -5.83 -32.57 -52.37
CA LYS A 226 -6.40 -33.73 -51.67
C LYS A 226 -6.93 -33.45 -50.27
N ARG A 227 -6.66 -32.26 -49.72
CA ARG A 227 -7.01 -31.86 -48.34
C ARG A 227 -8.29 -31.05 -48.28
N LEU A 228 -8.60 -30.30 -49.34
CA LEU A 228 -9.78 -29.45 -49.41
C LEU A 228 -11.07 -30.30 -49.52
N PRO A 229 -12.14 -29.96 -48.76
CA PRO A 229 -13.45 -30.61 -48.87
C PRO A 229 -14.05 -30.37 -50.26
N GLY A 230 -14.95 -31.23 -50.76
CA GLY A 230 -15.52 -31.03 -52.10
C GLY A 230 -16.57 -29.92 -52.23
N ASP A 231 -16.97 -29.33 -51.10
CA ASP A 231 -17.88 -28.21 -51.06
C ASP A 231 -17.19 -26.87 -51.39
N LEU A 232 -17.84 -26.05 -52.22
CA LEU A 232 -17.30 -24.79 -52.74
C LEU A 232 -17.38 -23.65 -51.70
N SER A 233 -18.15 -23.80 -50.61
CA SER A 233 -18.19 -22.81 -49.52
C SER A 233 -16.81 -22.53 -48.90
N VAL A 234 -15.88 -23.48 -49.02
CA VAL A 234 -14.50 -23.36 -48.58
C VAL A 234 -13.77 -22.17 -49.24
N LEU A 235 -14.17 -21.80 -50.45
CA LEU A 235 -13.60 -20.67 -51.17
C LEU A 235 -13.82 -19.33 -50.46
N LEU A 236 -14.84 -19.19 -49.61
CA LEU A 236 -15.02 -17.97 -48.81
C LEU A 236 -13.86 -17.73 -47.85
N ARG A 237 -13.32 -18.79 -47.25
CA ARG A 237 -12.15 -18.71 -46.37
C ARG A 237 -10.88 -18.48 -47.18
N LEU A 238 -10.73 -19.18 -48.31
CA LEU A 238 -9.57 -19.02 -49.19
C LEU A 238 -9.51 -17.63 -49.82
N ASN A 239 -10.64 -17.02 -50.19
CA ASN A 239 -10.68 -15.65 -50.71
C ASN A 239 -10.03 -14.65 -49.76
N ARG A 240 -10.42 -14.68 -48.48
CA ARG A 240 -9.83 -13.81 -47.45
C ARG A 240 -8.33 -14.05 -47.30
N LEU A 241 -7.92 -15.32 -47.32
CA LEU A 241 -6.51 -15.71 -47.19
C LEU A 241 -5.69 -15.23 -48.39
N VAL A 242 -6.18 -15.43 -49.60
CA VAL A 242 -5.54 -14.99 -50.86
C VAL A 242 -5.39 -13.47 -50.89
N GLU A 243 -6.42 -12.71 -50.53
CA GLU A 243 -6.33 -11.25 -50.46
C GLU A 243 -5.21 -10.77 -49.52
N LYS A 244 -5.01 -11.48 -48.40
CA LYS A 244 -3.94 -11.16 -47.45
C LYS A 244 -2.58 -11.58 -47.96
N LEU A 245 -2.47 -12.74 -48.59
CA LEU A 245 -1.23 -13.18 -49.23
C LEU A 245 -0.81 -12.23 -50.35
N ASP A 246 -1.75 -11.81 -51.20
CA ASP A 246 -1.50 -10.84 -52.27
C ASP A 246 -0.98 -9.51 -51.72
N ALA A 247 -1.58 -9.03 -50.61
CA ALA A 247 -1.13 -7.83 -49.95
C ALA A 247 0.32 -7.97 -49.43
N LEU A 248 0.65 -9.09 -48.77
CA LEU A 248 2.00 -9.35 -48.27
C LEU A 248 3.03 -9.46 -49.40
N HIS A 249 2.74 -10.22 -50.47
CA HIS A 249 3.62 -10.33 -51.64
C HIS A 249 3.83 -8.99 -52.34
N SER A 250 2.81 -8.12 -52.34
CA SER A 250 2.89 -6.78 -52.90
C SER A 250 3.59 -5.77 -51.99
N GLY A 251 4.07 -6.18 -50.81
CA GLY A 251 4.65 -5.29 -49.79
C GLY A 251 3.66 -4.34 -49.12
N ARG A 252 2.35 -4.49 -49.38
CA ARG A 252 1.28 -3.67 -48.78
C ARG A 252 0.66 -4.31 -47.53
N GLY A 253 0.96 -5.57 -47.27
CA GLY A 253 0.40 -6.33 -46.16
C GLY A 253 1.05 -5.95 -44.82
N THR A 254 0.28 -6.19 -43.77
CA THR A 254 0.61 -5.86 -42.38
C THR A 254 0.92 -7.11 -41.56
N LEU A 255 1.47 -6.94 -40.36
CA LEU A 255 1.62 -8.03 -39.40
C LEU A 255 0.27 -8.68 -39.06
N ALA A 256 -0.79 -7.87 -38.92
CA ALA A 256 -2.14 -8.37 -38.69
C ALA A 256 -2.64 -9.29 -39.82
N ASP A 257 -2.28 -8.98 -41.07
CA ASP A 257 -2.58 -9.85 -42.21
C ASP A 257 -1.84 -11.19 -42.11
N ALA A 258 -0.56 -11.19 -41.73
CA ALA A 258 0.22 -12.40 -41.50
C ALA A 258 -0.37 -13.27 -40.37
N LEU A 259 -0.73 -12.67 -39.24
CA LEU A 259 -1.39 -13.38 -38.12
C LEU A 259 -2.76 -13.94 -38.53
N LEU A 260 -3.53 -13.21 -39.34
CA LEU A 260 -4.81 -13.70 -39.85
C LEU A 260 -4.64 -14.90 -40.77
N ILE A 261 -3.64 -14.90 -41.64
CA ILE A 261 -3.32 -16.03 -42.53
C ILE A 261 -3.04 -17.28 -41.70
N VAL A 262 -2.14 -17.20 -40.73
CA VAL A 262 -1.81 -18.34 -39.85
C VAL A 262 -3.05 -18.84 -39.13
N ARG A 263 -3.83 -17.97 -38.48
CA ARG A 263 -5.04 -18.38 -37.76
C ARG A 263 -6.08 -19.02 -38.68
N THR A 264 -6.19 -18.54 -39.91
CA THR A 264 -7.09 -19.10 -40.91
C THR A 264 -6.62 -20.48 -41.38
N GLN A 265 -5.32 -20.65 -41.56
CA GLN A 265 -4.69 -21.94 -41.87
C GLN A 265 -4.97 -22.97 -40.76
N GLU A 266 -4.83 -22.59 -39.50
CA GLU A 266 -5.06 -23.47 -38.34
C GLU A 266 -6.52 -23.85 -38.13
N ALA A 267 -7.42 -22.88 -38.31
CA ALA A 267 -8.85 -23.10 -38.19
C ALA A 267 -9.45 -23.87 -39.40
N PHE A 268 -8.61 -24.25 -40.37
CA PHE A 268 -9.06 -24.90 -41.59
C PHE A 268 -9.32 -26.40 -41.36
N PRO A 269 -10.55 -26.89 -41.62
CA PRO A 269 -10.87 -28.31 -41.49
C PRO A 269 -10.00 -29.17 -42.42
N GLY A 270 -9.30 -30.16 -41.87
CA GLY A 270 -8.40 -31.04 -42.64
C GLY A 270 -6.95 -30.56 -42.75
N GLY A 271 -6.63 -29.37 -42.20
CA GLY A 271 -5.27 -28.83 -42.13
C GLY A 271 -4.78 -28.25 -43.46
N LEU A 272 -4.90 -26.94 -43.63
CA LEU A 272 -4.39 -26.22 -44.79
C LEU A 272 -2.86 -26.11 -44.72
N CYS A 273 -2.16 -26.39 -45.81
CA CYS A 273 -0.73 -26.13 -45.96
C CYS A 273 -0.54 -24.88 -46.82
N LEU A 274 0.29 -23.95 -46.33
CA LEU A 274 0.76 -22.84 -47.15
C LEU A 274 1.89 -23.32 -48.06
N PRO A 275 1.88 -22.94 -49.35
CA PRO A 275 3.03 -23.11 -50.25
C PRO A 275 4.29 -22.47 -49.67
N SER A 276 5.47 -23.01 -49.98
CA SER A 276 6.73 -22.56 -49.36
C SER A 276 7.00 -21.06 -49.52
N GLU A 277 6.77 -20.50 -50.71
CA GLU A 277 6.93 -19.06 -50.96
C GLU A 277 5.95 -18.21 -50.13
N ASP A 278 4.70 -18.65 -49.99
CA ASP A 278 3.70 -17.97 -49.18
C ASP A 278 4.08 -18.02 -47.69
N ALA A 279 4.57 -19.18 -47.22
CA ALA A 279 5.06 -19.35 -45.86
C ALA A 279 6.28 -18.46 -45.55
N GLU A 280 7.24 -18.34 -46.48
CA GLU A 280 8.40 -17.46 -46.34
C GLU A 280 8.00 -15.99 -46.19
N VAL A 281 7.03 -15.52 -47.00
CA VAL A 281 6.54 -14.15 -46.94
C VAL A 281 5.79 -13.88 -45.62
N VAL A 282 5.00 -14.85 -45.14
CA VAL A 282 4.36 -14.78 -43.81
C VAL A 282 5.41 -14.72 -42.71
N SER A 283 6.43 -15.60 -42.73
CA SER A 283 7.54 -15.57 -41.77
C SER A 283 8.29 -14.24 -41.79
N ALA A 284 8.61 -13.70 -42.97
CA ALA A 284 9.27 -12.41 -43.12
C ALA A 284 8.44 -11.25 -42.54
N ALA A 285 7.10 -11.31 -42.63
CA ALA A 285 6.23 -10.34 -41.99
C ALA A 285 6.18 -10.48 -40.47
N LEU A 286 6.18 -11.72 -39.94
CA LEU A 286 6.24 -11.99 -38.51
C LEU A 286 7.58 -11.53 -37.89
N LEU A 287 8.69 -11.58 -38.62
CA LEU A 287 9.98 -11.07 -38.14
C LEU A 287 10.02 -9.55 -37.93
N LYS A 288 8.96 -8.82 -38.29
CA LYS A 288 8.78 -7.38 -37.99
C LYS A 288 8.12 -7.12 -36.62
N LEU A 289 7.83 -8.18 -35.85
CA LEU A 289 7.35 -8.08 -34.46
C LEU A 289 8.16 -7.11 -33.57
N PRO A 290 9.51 -6.97 -33.67
CA PRO A 290 10.27 -6.06 -32.82
C PRO A 290 9.88 -4.59 -32.98
N ASP A 291 9.30 -4.23 -34.14
CA ASP A 291 8.87 -2.87 -34.46
C ASP A 291 7.38 -2.61 -34.23
N SER A 292 6.64 -3.63 -33.76
CA SER A 292 5.18 -3.60 -33.71
C SER A 292 4.61 -2.90 -32.47
N SER A 293 3.32 -2.61 -32.51
CA SER A 293 2.58 -2.09 -31.34
C SER A 293 2.32 -3.19 -30.30
N ALA A 294 2.10 -2.80 -29.04
CA ALA A 294 1.79 -3.75 -27.97
C ALA A 294 0.50 -4.56 -28.28
N GLY A 295 -0.52 -3.92 -28.87
CA GLY A 295 -1.75 -4.59 -29.30
C GLY A 295 -1.51 -5.69 -30.35
N GLU A 296 -0.54 -5.54 -31.24
CA GLU A 296 -0.16 -6.58 -32.20
C GLU A 296 0.56 -7.76 -31.51
N ILE A 297 1.46 -7.47 -30.55
CA ILE A 297 2.10 -8.50 -29.71
C ILE A 297 1.04 -9.30 -28.94
N ARG A 298 0.04 -8.61 -28.38
CA ARG A 298 -1.10 -9.27 -27.71
C ARG A 298 -1.89 -10.15 -28.67
N THR A 299 -2.17 -9.66 -29.88
CA THR A 299 -2.90 -10.42 -30.91
C THR A 299 -2.14 -11.68 -31.32
N ALA A 300 -0.80 -11.61 -31.38
CA ALA A 300 0.05 -12.74 -31.71
C ALA A 300 -0.03 -13.88 -30.68
N SER A 301 -0.28 -13.57 -29.41
CA SER A 301 -0.32 -14.56 -28.30
C SER A 301 -1.30 -15.72 -28.47
N LEU A 302 -2.34 -15.56 -29.28
CA LEU A 302 -3.38 -16.55 -29.54
C LEU A 302 -3.18 -17.31 -30.86
N THR A 303 -2.09 -17.02 -31.57
CA THR A 303 -1.78 -17.64 -32.85
C THR A 303 -0.82 -18.78 -32.58
N ARG A 304 -1.16 -20.02 -32.92
CA ARG A 304 -0.18 -21.10 -32.85
C ARG A 304 0.70 -20.97 -34.10
N LEU A 305 1.99 -21.29 -33.98
CA LEU A 305 2.98 -21.12 -35.06
C LEU A 305 3.79 -22.39 -35.29
N GLU A 306 3.30 -23.52 -34.79
CA GLU A 306 4.00 -24.82 -34.84
C GLU A 306 4.29 -25.29 -36.28
N GLN A 307 3.54 -24.76 -37.25
CA GLN A 307 3.66 -25.10 -38.67
C GLN A 307 4.46 -24.07 -39.49
N ILE A 308 4.95 -22.99 -38.86
CA ILE A 308 5.67 -21.91 -39.55
C ILE A 308 7.19 -22.18 -39.52
N GLN A 309 7.84 -21.90 -40.65
CA GLN A 309 9.29 -21.95 -40.75
C GLN A 309 9.92 -20.81 -39.95
N ASN A 310 11.04 -21.08 -39.26
CA ASN A 310 11.77 -20.13 -38.41
C ASN A 310 11.03 -19.69 -37.13
N LEU A 311 10.28 -20.59 -36.49
CA LEU A 311 9.59 -20.32 -35.22
C LEU A 311 10.53 -19.74 -34.14
N ASP A 312 11.76 -20.22 -34.06
CA ASP A 312 12.76 -19.70 -33.11
C ASP A 312 13.06 -18.22 -33.37
N ALA A 313 13.27 -17.83 -34.63
CA ALA A 313 13.52 -16.42 -34.97
C ALA A 313 12.30 -15.52 -34.70
N VAL A 314 11.08 -16.04 -34.86
CA VAL A 314 9.85 -15.31 -34.49
C VAL A 314 9.71 -15.20 -32.95
N THR A 315 10.15 -16.22 -32.23
CA THR A 315 10.21 -16.21 -30.76
C THR A 315 11.21 -15.16 -30.26
N ASP A 316 12.42 -15.15 -30.85
CA ASP A 316 13.47 -14.17 -30.58
C ASP A 316 13.00 -12.74 -30.89
N ALA A 317 12.20 -12.56 -31.93
CA ALA A 317 11.63 -11.27 -32.28
C ALA A 317 10.66 -10.74 -31.19
N VAL A 318 9.86 -11.60 -30.56
CA VAL A 318 9.04 -11.22 -29.39
C VAL A 318 9.92 -10.93 -28.18
N ALA A 319 10.97 -11.73 -27.94
CA ALA A 319 11.91 -11.49 -26.86
C ALA A 319 12.60 -10.12 -27.01
N GLN A 320 13.04 -9.78 -28.22
CA GLN A 320 13.62 -8.48 -28.55
C GLN A 320 12.60 -7.35 -28.33
N TRP A 321 11.35 -7.52 -28.76
CA TRP A 321 10.30 -6.52 -28.52
C TRP A 321 10.10 -6.28 -27.01
N VAL A 322 9.97 -7.35 -26.22
CA VAL A 322 9.78 -7.25 -24.78
C VAL A 322 10.99 -6.59 -24.12
N GLU A 323 12.20 -6.98 -24.52
CA GLU A 323 13.42 -6.40 -23.98
C GLU A 323 13.53 -4.88 -24.25
N THR A 324 13.13 -4.44 -25.43
CA THR A 324 13.42 -3.07 -25.91
C THR A 324 12.26 -2.11 -25.84
N ARG A 325 11.01 -2.58 -25.81
CA ARG A 325 9.81 -1.75 -25.98
C ARG A 325 8.71 -1.94 -24.94
N ILE A 326 8.74 -2.99 -24.11
CA ILE A 326 7.67 -3.20 -23.11
C ILE A 326 7.51 -2.01 -22.15
N VAL A 327 8.61 -1.31 -21.87
CA VAL A 327 8.66 -0.14 -20.99
C VAL A 327 7.93 1.07 -21.58
N ASP A 328 7.94 1.20 -22.91
CA ASP A 328 7.33 2.31 -23.65
C ASP A 328 5.88 2.00 -24.09
N ALA A 329 5.40 0.77 -23.85
CA ALA A 329 4.03 0.37 -24.12
C ALA A 329 3.04 1.04 -23.15
N ASP A 330 1.78 1.12 -23.56
CA ASP A 330 0.69 1.48 -22.64
C ASP A 330 0.67 0.51 -21.45
N ASP A 331 0.50 1.04 -20.24
CA ASP A 331 0.61 0.25 -19.01
C ASP A 331 -0.43 -0.87 -18.94
N GLN A 332 -1.63 -0.71 -19.52
CA GLN A 332 -2.63 -1.79 -19.57
C GLN A 332 -2.20 -2.91 -20.50
N ASP A 333 -1.57 -2.58 -21.63
CA ASP A 333 -1.06 -3.58 -22.56
C ASP A 333 0.14 -4.32 -21.98
N ALA A 334 1.09 -3.61 -21.36
CA ALA A 334 2.22 -4.21 -20.67
C ALA A 334 1.74 -5.16 -19.54
N LEU A 335 0.83 -4.68 -18.68
CA LEU A 335 0.24 -5.50 -17.62
C LEU A 335 -0.49 -6.73 -18.17
N TRP A 336 -1.20 -6.60 -19.29
CA TRP A 336 -1.84 -7.75 -19.93
C TRP A 336 -0.81 -8.79 -20.39
N ILE A 337 0.30 -8.35 -21.01
CA ILE A 337 1.38 -9.24 -21.44
C ILE A 337 2.00 -9.96 -20.23
N LEU A 338 2.31 -9.21 -19.16
CA LEU A 338 2.86 -9.76 -17.92
C LEU A 338 1.90 -10.75 -17.25
N GLN A 339 0.59 -10.49 -17.26
CA GLN A 339 -0.38 -11.40 -16.68
C GLN A 339 -0.47 -12.73 -17.42
N HIS A 340 -0.35 -12.71 -18.76
CA HIS A 340 -0.69 -13.85 -19.60
C HIS A 340 0.52 -14.67 -20.06
N HIS A 341 1.76 -14.17 -19.96
CA HIS A 341 2.95 -14.90 -20.41
C HIS A 341 3.21 -16.22 -19.64
N LEU A 342 2.67 -16.36 -18.43
CA LEU A 342 2.74 -17.60 -17.65
C LEU A 342 1.50 -18.50 -17.84
N SER A 343 0.45 -18.00 -18.49
CA SER A 343 -0.81 -18.74 -18.62
C SER A 343 -0.74 -19.76 -19.77
N PRO A 344 -1.06 -21.05 -19.54
CA PRO A 344 -1.09 -22.05 -20.60
C PRO A 344 -2.18 -21.80 -21.65
N SER A 345 -3.06 -20.81 -21.46
CA SER A 345 -4.06 -20.39 -22.46
C SER A 345 -3.47 -19.72 -23.70
N HIS A 346 -2.19 -19.33 -23.67
CA HIS A 346 -1.49 -18.67 -24.78
C HIS A 346 -0.41 -19.56 -25.40
N SER A 347 -0.09 -19.30 -26.67
CA SER A 347 0.85 -20.08 -27.45
C SER A 347 2.24 -20.14 -26.81
N GLU A 348 2.85 -21.33 -26.83
CA GLU A 348 4.12 -21.60 -26.14
C GLU A 348 5.26 -20.71 -26.63
N TRP A 349 5.39 -20.56 -27.96
CA TRP A 349 6.42 -19.72 -28.57
C TRP A 349 6.35 -18.27 -28.06
N TRP A 350 5.14 -17.71 -27.93
CA TRP A 350 4.93 -16.34 -27.47
C TRP A 350 5.29 -16.21 -25.98
N ARG A 351 4.86 -17.17 -25.15
CA ARG A 351 5.19 -17.22 -23.72
C ARG A 351 6.69 -17.33 -23.47
N LYS A 352 7.37 -18.16 -24.27
CA LYS A 352 8.83 -18.32 -24.25
C LYS A 352 9.52 -17.01 -24.62
N GLY A 353 9.15 -16.39 -25.74
CA GLY A 353 9.71 -15.11 -26.18
C GLY A 353 9.52 -14.00 -25.15
N VAL A 354 8.32 -13.85 -24.58
CA VAL A 354 8.10 -12.86 -23.50
C VAL A 354 8.96 -13.16 -22.28
N SER A 355 9.08 -14.44 -21.88
CA SER A 355 9.89 -14.83 -20.73
C SER A 355 11.38 -14.55 -20.94
N GLU A 356 11.92 -14.85 -22.12
CA GLU A 356 13.31 -14.61 -22.48
C GLU A 356 13.60 -13.10 -22.58
N GLY A 357 12.68 -12.33 -23.18
CA GLY A 357 12.78 -10.88 -23.23
C GLY A 357 12.75 -10.24 -21.84
N LEU A 358 11.87 -10.69 -20.94
CA LEU A 358 11.83 -10.24 -19.55
C LEU A 358 13.10 -10.58 -18.79
N ALA A 359 13.59 -11.82 -18.90
CA ALA A 359 14.83 -12.24 -18.28
C ALA A 359 16.02 -11.38 -18.75
N SER A 360 16.09 -11.12 -20.06
CA SER A 360 17.14 -10.26 -20.63
C SER A 360 17.00 -8.80 -20.16
N ALA A 361 15.79 -8.25 -20.16
CA ALA A 361 15.52 -6.89 -19.68
C ALA A 361 15.90 -6.68 -18.22
N VAL A 362 15.53 -7.63 -17.35
CA VAL A 362 15.87 -7.62 -15.91
C VAL A 362 17.38 -7.76 -15.71
N SER A 363 18.05 -8.61 -16.49
CA SER A 363 19.51 -8.77 -16.40
C SER A 363 20.28 -7.49 -16.74
N ARG A 364 19.72 -6.63 -17.62
CA ARG A 364 20.30 -5.32 -17.94
C ARG A 364 20.05 -4.27 -16.86
N ALA A 365 19.08 -4.49 -15.96
CA ALA A 365 18.77 -3.64 -14.81
C ALA A 365 18.70 -2.14 -15.17
N SER A 366 17.95 -1.78 -16.22
CA SER A 366 17.83 -0.38 -16.65
C SER A 366 16.93 0.44 -15.71
N ARG A 367 17.24 1.72 -15.53
CA ARG A 367 16.40 2.62 -14.71
C ARG A 367 14.98 2.77 -15.26
N SER A 368 14.82 2.83 -16.59
CA SER A 368 13.52 2.94 -17.23
C SER A 368 12.62 1.73 -16.95
N LEU A 369 13.20 0.53 -16.89
CA LEU A 369 12.47 -0.68 -16.51
C LEU A 369 12.07 -0.67 -15.03
N ALA A 370 12.96 -0.28 -14.11
CA ALA A 370 12.60 -0.15 -12.69
C ALA A 370 11.42 0.82 -12.50
N SER A 371 11.47 1.97 -13.16
CA SER A 371 10.40 2.96 -13.15
C SER A 371 9.08 2.40 -13.70
N ALA A 372 9.15 1.66 -14.81
CA ALA A 372 7.96 1.00 -15.38
C ALA A 372 7.38 -0.07 -14.46
N ILE A 373 8.22 -0.88 -13.80
CA ILE A 373 7.78 -1.85 -12.81
C ILE A 373 6.98 -1.15 -11.71
N TRP A 374 7.49 -0.05 -11.14
CA TRP A 374 6.74 0.69 -10.12
C TRP A 374 5.41 1.24 -10.63
N ARG A 375 5.35 1.81 -11.84
CA ARG A 375 4.09 2.24 -12.46
C ARG A 375 3.08 1.09 -12.61
N TRP A 376 3.55 -0.08 -13.05
CA TRP A 376 2.70 -1.27 -13.19
C TRP A 376 2.18 -1.78 -11.85
N LEU A 377 3.02 -1.76 -10.81
CA LEU A 377 2.67 -2.18 -9.46
C LEU A 377 1.66 -1.24 -8.79
N GLU A 378 1.75 0.07 -9.02
CA GLU A 378 0.75 1.04 -8.57
C GLU A 378 -0.63 0.77 -9.17
N LEU A 379 -0.69 0.41 -10.45
CA LEU A 379 -1.94 0.05 -11.14
C LEU A 379 -2.46 -1.34 -10.74
N ARG A 380 -1.56 -2.31 -10.54
CA ARG A 380 -1.86 -3.72 -10.25
C ARG A 380 -0.78 -4.31 -9.32
N PRO A 381 -0.97 -4.28 -7.99
CA PRO A 381 0.02 -4.81 -7.04
C PRO A 381 0.42 -6.27 -7.28
N GLN A 382 -0.52 -7.12 -7.70
CA GLN A 382 -0.29 -8.53 -8.00
C GLN A 382 0.69 -8.76 -9.15
N ALA A 383 1.00 -7.74 -9.96
CA ALA A 383 1.95 -7.87 -11.06
C ALA A 383 3.36 -8.26 -10.60
N ILE A 384 3.71 -7.97 -9.33
CA ILE A 384 4.98 -8.41 -8.76
C ILE A 384 5.15 -9.92 -8.85
N GLN A 385 4.09 -10.69 -8.61
CA GLN A 385 4.11 -12.16 -8.63
C GLN A 385 4.46 -12.72 -10.00
N TRP A 386 4.12 -12.00 -11.07
CA TRP A 386 4.47 -12.39 -12.44
C TRP A 386 5.94 -12.12 -12.77
N LEU A 387 6.56 -11.17 -12.04
CA LEU A 387 7.94 -10.74 -12.24
C LEU A 387 8.93 -11.45 -11.31
N LEU A 388 8.50 -11.92 -10.14
CA LEU A 388 9.37 -12.53 -9.11
C LEU A 388 10.31 -13.60 -9.65
N ARG A 389 9.88 -14.39 -10.63
CA ARG A 389 10.69 -15.46 -11.21
C ARG A 389 11.92 -14.98 -11.98
N TYR A 390 11.96 -13.71 -12.36
CA TYR A 390 13.07 -13.06 -13.05
C TYR A 390 14.01 -12.34 -12.08
N PHE A 391 13.59 -12.16 -10.83
CA PHE A 391 14.41 -11.56 -9.79
C PHE A 391 15.16 -12.65 -9.04
N ASP A 392 16.43 -12.39 -8.73
CA ASP A 392 17.21 -13.22 -7.84
C ASP A 392 17.22 -12.62 -6.43
N CYS A 393 17.60 -13.41 -5.43
CA CYS A 393 17.77 -12.91 -4.06
C CYS A 393 19.09 -12.13 -3.89
N SER A 394 19.67 -11.60 -4.98
CA SER A 394 20.97 -10.93 -4.95
C SER A 394 20.81 -9.45 -4.56
N GLY A 395 21.86 -8.90 -3.94
CA GLY A 395 21.94 -7.47 -3.62
C GLY A 395 21.85 -6.52 -4.83
N PRO A 396 22.42 -6.86 -6.01
CA PRO A 396 22.26 -6.05 -7.23
C PRO A 396 20.80 -5.82 -7.66
N THR A 397 19.98 -6.87 -7.69
CA THR A 397 18.56 -6.77 -8.10
C THR A 397 17.77 -5.89 -7.14
N GLU A 398 17.99 -6.11 -5.83
CA GLU A 398 17.40 -5.27 -4.79
C GLU A 398 17.78 -3.80 -4.96
N SER A 399 19.08 -3.51 -5.09
CA SER A 399 19.60 -2.15 -5.18
C SER A 399 19.08 -1.42 -6.42
N TRP A 400 18.95 -2.15 -7.53
CA TRP A 400 18.37 -1.63 -8.77
C TRP A 400 16.90 -1.24 -8.60
N LEU A 401 16.07 -2.11 -8.04
CA LEU A 401 14.65 -1.81 -7.79
C LEU A 401 14.48 -0.65 -6.78
N ALA A 402 15.32 -0.62 -5.74
CA ALA A 402 15.33 0.43 -4.74
C ALA A 402 15.71 1.81 -5.31
N SER A 403 16.54 1.85 -6.37
CA SER A 403 17.07 3.10 -6.94
C SER A 403 16.00 4.06 -7.48
N ASP A 404 14.83 3.55 -7.89
CA ASP A 404 13.71 4.33 -8.43
C ASP A 404 12.41 4.07 -7.65
N ALA A 405 12.52 3.46 -6.45
CA ALA A 405 11.37 3.08 -5.64
C ALA A 405 10.64 4.31 -5.04
N PRO A 406 9.30 4.36 -5.13
CA PRO A 406 8.50 5.41 -4.51
C PRO A 406 8.30 5.18 -3.00
N ASP A 407 7.92 6.23 -2.29
CA ASP A 407 7.46 6.13 -0.91
C ASP A 407 6.03 5.59 -0.89
N LEU A 408 5.83 4.37 -0.37
CA LEU A 408 4.54 3.70 -0.42
C LEU A 408 3.67 4.04 0.82
N PRO A 409 2.43 4.52 0.62
CA PRO A 409 1.46 4.65 1.71
C PRO A 409 0.97 3.27 2.19
N LYS A 410 0.31 3.22 3.35
CA LYS A 410 -0.40 2.01 3.80
C LYS A 410 -1.44 1.61 2.75
N GLY A 411 -1.44 0.35 2.34
CA GLY A 411 -2.38 -0.17 1.36
C GLY A 411 -1.89 -1.46 0.70
N PRO A 412 -2.66 -2.00 -0.26
CA PRO A 412 -2.43 -3.34 -0.82
C PRO A 412 -1.06 -3.51 -1.48
N LEU A 413 -0.53 -2.46 -2.13
CA LEU A 413 0.79 -2.52 -2.75
C LEU A 413 1.91 -2.68 -1.72
N LEU A 414 1.82 -1.94 -0.62
CA LEU A 414 2.81 -2.06 0.44
C LEU A 414 2.74 -3.44 1.09
N ASP A 415 1.54 -3.94 1.39
CA ASP A 415 1.37 -5.26 2.00
C ASP A 415 1.98 -6.38 1.14
N GLU A 416 1.82 -6.29 -0.18
CA GLU A 416 2.41 -7.23 -1.14
C GLU A 416 3.95 -7.09 -1.17
N MET A 417 4.46 -5.86 -1.22
CA MET A 417 5.91 -5.60 -1.24
C MET A 417 6.60 -6.00 0.07
N GLU A 418 5.96 -5.82 1.23
CA GLU A 418 6.47 -6.29 2.52
C GLU A 418 6.67 -7.81 2.52
N GLN A 419 5.70 -8.56 1.99
CA GLN A 419 5.80 -10.03 1.86
C GLN A 419 6.93 -10.43 0.90
N VAL A 420 7.04 -9.75 -0.24
CA VAL A 420 8.11 -10.00 -1.23
C VAL A 420 9.48 -9.70 -0.64
N CYS A 421 9.67 -8.54 -0.02
CA CYS A 421 10.92 -8.16 0.61
C CYS A 421 11.30 -9.11 1.75
N SER A 422 10.31 -9.62 2.50
CA SER A 422 10.56 -10.63 3.53
C SER A 422 11.02 -11.96 2.93
N ALA A 423 10.32 -12.45 1.89
CA ALA A 423 10.64 -13.71 1.22
C ALA A 423 12.01 -13.68 0.52
N MET A 424 12.33 -12.57 -0.15
CA MET A 424 13.58 -12.37 -0.88
C MET A 424 14.74 -11.88 -0.01
N ASN A 425 14.46 -11.52 1.25
CA ASN A 425 15.40 -10.88 2.17
C ASN A 425 16.01 -9.58 1.59
N TRP A 426 15.14 -8.63 1.24
CA TRP A 426 15.49 -7.33 0.65
C TRP A 426 15.26 -6.15 1.62
N PRO A 427 16.17 -5.93 2.58
CA PRO A 427 16.06 -4.89 3.60
C PRO A 427 16.23 -3.45 3.08
N THR A 428 17.08 -3.23 2.09
CA THR A 428 17.33 -1.93 1.44
C THR A 428 16.11 -1.46 0.68
N LEU A 429 15.50 -2.36 -0.12
CA LEU A 429 14.28 -2.01 -0.85
C LEU A 429 13.13 -1.75 0.11
N LEU A 430 12.95 -2.61 1.13
CA LEU A 430 11.92 -2.43 2.15
C LEU A 430 12.08 -1.11 2.92
N ALA A 431 13.30 -0.77 3.32
CA ALA A 431 13.60 0.50 3.97
C ALA A 431 13.27 1.69 3.04
N THR A 432 13.59 1.58 1.76
CA THR A 432 13.36 2.64 0.77
C THR A 432 11.86 2.89 0.56
N ILE A 433 11.04 1.86 0.37
CA ILE A 433 9.60 2.04 0.17
C ILE A 433 8.87 2.53 1.44
N LEU A 434 9.43 2.26 2.63
CA LEU A 434 8.88 2.70 3.91
C LEU A 434 9.31 4.12 4.33
N ARG A 435 10.25 4.75 3.60
CA ARG A 435 10.92 5.99 4.02
C ARG A 435 10.02 7.23 4.07
N GLY A 436 8.78 7.15 3.60
CA GLY A 436 7.80 8.25 3.61
C GLY A 436 7.43 8.75 5.02
N ARG A 437 6.22 9.29 5.23
CA ARG A 437 5.77 9.95 6.48
C ARG A 437 5.72 9.06 7.76
N ARG A 438 6.32 7.88 7.76
CA ARG A 438 6.45 7.00 8.92
C ARG A 438 7.60 7.44 9.82
N HIS A 439 7.49 7.21 11.12
CA HIS A 439 8.59 7.42 12.05
C HIS A 439 9.68 6.38 11.81
N LEU A 440 10.94 6.79 11.88
CA LEU A 440 12.09 5.91 11.67
C LEU A 440 12.11 4.70 12.62
N SER A 441 11.63 4.84 13.86
CA SER A 441 11.50 3.73 14.80
C SER A 441 10.62 2.60 14.28
N ASP A 442 9.52 2.94 13.61
CA ASP A 442 8.58 1.97 13.04
C ASP A 442 9.20 1.28 11.83
N VAL A 443 9.88 2.03 10.97
CA VAL A 443 10.60 1.49 9.81
C VAL A 443 11.67 0.49 10.26
N VAL A 444 12.46 0.84 11.27
CA VAL A 444 13.45 -0.06 11.87
C VAL A 444 12.78 -1.31 12.44
N GLY A 445 11.65 -1.17 13.14
CA GLY A 445 10.89 -2.30 13.66
C GLY A 445 10.41 -3.26 12.56
N ILE A 446 9.84 -2.73 11.48
CA ILE A 446 9.34 -3.52 10.34
C ILE A 446 10.50 -4.22 9.63
N VAL A 447 11.57 -3.50 9.27
CA VAL A 447 12.68 -4.12 8.51
C VAL A 447 13.38 -5.20 9.34
N ARG A 448 13.57 -4.98 10.64
CA ARG A 448 14.17 -5.97 11.56
C ARG A 448 13.34 -7.22 11.74
N THR A 449 12.01 -7.10 11.66
CA THR A 449 11.10 -8.26 11.82
C THR A 449 10.89 -9.00 10.50
N ALA A 450 10.84 -8.27 9.38
CA ALA A 450 10.57 -8.83 8.07
C ALA A 450 11.80 -9.49 7.41
N THR A 451 13.03 -9.06 7.74
CA THR A 451 14.25 -9.49 7.04
C THR A 451 15.27 -10.16 7.96
N LYS A 452 16.11 -11.02 7.38
CA LYS A 452 17.19 -11.76 8.07
C LYS A 452 18.46 -10.94 8.26
N THR A 453 18.69 -9.93 7.40
CA THR A 453 19.90 -9.07 7.41
C THR A 453 19.54 -7.58 7.41
N PRO A 454 18.81 -7.08 8.42
CA PRO A 454 18.30 -5.70 8.43
C PRO A 454 19.37 -4.62 8.37
N GLU A 455 20.62 -4.95 8.74
CA GLU A 455 21.77 -4.05 8.73
C GLU A 455 22.07 -3.50 7.33
N ALA A 456 21.83 -4.29 6.29
CA ALA A 456 22.08 -3.88 4.90
C ALA A 456 21.16 -2.72 4.45
N GLY A 457 19.98 -2.58 5.07
CA GLY A 457 19.05 -1.50 4.80
C GLY A 457 19.31 -0.21 5.60
N LEU A 458 20.30 -0.18 6.49
CA LEU A 458 20.51 0.95 7.43
C LEU A 458 20.68 2.30 6.71
N GLU A 459 21.49 2.34 5.65
CA GLU A 459 21.72 3.57 4.88
C GLU A 459 20.44 4.05 4.18
N ALA A 460 19.61 3.13 3.68
CA ALA A 460 18.32 3.47 3.08
C ALA A 460 17.31 3.99 4.11
N MET A 461 17.32 3.46 5.34
CA MET A 461 16.48 3.96 6.43
C MET A 461 16.86 5.39 6.85
N LEU A 462 18.16 5.70 6.85
CA LEU A 462 18.70 7.00 7.24
C LEU A 462 18.67 8.03 6.11
N ALA A 463 18.51 7.59 4.85
CA ALA A 463 18.49 8.47 3.70
C ALA A 463 17.41 9.55 3.83
N SER A 464 17.81 10.82 3.68
CA SER A 464 16.93 12.00 3.80
C SER A 464 16.28 12.21 5.19
N ARG A 465 16.78 11.55 6.24
CA ARG A 465 16.36 11.74 7.64
C ARG A 465 17.32 12.68 8.38
N GLY A 466 16.80 13.40 9.37
CA GLY A 466 17.62 14.25 10.24
C GLY A 466 18.31 13.46 11.36
N ALA A 467 19.47 13.93 11.81
CA ALA A 467 20.23 13.30 12.90
C ALA A 467 19.43 13.19 14.22
N SER A 468 18.54 14.14 14.49
CA SER A 468 17.66 14.10 15.67
C SER A 468 16.68 12.92 15.62
N GLU A 469 16.08 12.66 14.46
CA GLU A 469 15.17 11.51 14.29
C GLU A 469 15.93 10.18 14.41
N ALA A 470 17.14 10.10 13.84
CA ALA A 470 18.01 8.93 13.99
C ALA A 470 18.34 8.64 15.46
N VAL A 471 18.64 9.68 16.24
CA VAL A 471 18.94 9.56 17.68
C VAL A 471 17.70 9.12 18.49
N ILE A 472 16.54 9.71 18.22
CA ILE A 472 15.27 9.29 18.86
C ILE A 472 14.99 7.82 18.53
N ALA A 473 15.07 7.43 17.25
CA ALA A 473 14.83 6.05 16.82
C ALA A 473 15.85 5.05 17.40
N ALA A 474 17.12 5.45 17.51
CA ALA A 474 18.16 4.64 18.15
C ALA A 474 17.85 4.38 19.63
N ALA A 475 17.51 5.45 20.37
CA ALA A 475 17.18 5.37 21.79
C ALA A 475 15.85 4.64 22.04
N THR A 476 14.92 4.67 21.07
CA THR A 476 13.65 3.95 21.15
C THR A 476 13.82 2.46 20.89
N THR A 477 14.54 2.10 19.82
CA THR A 477 14.59 0.71 19.31
C THR A 477 15.72 -0.12 19.92
N GLY A 478 16.76 0.53 20.46
CA GLY A 478 17.95 -0.12 21.01
C GLY A 478 18.72 -0.97 20.00
N TRP A 479 18.56 -0.73 18.70
CA TRP A 479 19.20 -1.54 17.66
C TRP A 479 20.69 -1.15 17.52
N PRO A 480 21.66 -2.06 17.72
CA PRO A 480 23.08 -1.72 17.81
C PRO A 480 23.67 -0.92 16.62
N PRO A 481 23.40 -1.28 15.35
CA PRO A 481 23.92 -0.51 14.20
C PRO A 481 23.43 0.94 14.17
N LEU A 482 22.17 1.17 14.56
CA LEU A 482 21.59 2.50 14.64
C LEU A 482 22.10 3.26 15.87
N LEU A 483 22.32 2.57 17.00
CA LEU A 483 22.96 3.13 18.19
C LEU A 483 24.40 3.60 17.89
N ASP A 484 25.17 2.84 17.10
CA ASP A 484 26.52 3.24 16.70
C ASP A 484 26.51 4.51 15.84
N ARG A 485 25.62 4.59 14.84
CA ARG A 485 25.44 5.80 14.02
C ARG A 485 24.97 7.00 14.86
N ALA A 486 24.04 6.78 15.80
CA ALA A 486 23.56 7.83 16.70
C ALA A 486 24.63 8.28 17.69
N ALA A 487 25.50 7.39 18.16
CA ALA A 487 26.62 7.73 19.05
C ALA A 487 27.66 8.61 18.35
N GLU A 488 27.98 8.33 17.08
CA GLU A 488 28.83 9.20 16.25
C GLU A 488 28.21 10.59 16.08
N ALA A 489 26.92 10.66 15.70
CA ALA A 489 26.21 11.92 15.49
C ALA A 489 26.11 12.76 16.77
N THR A 490 25.79 12.14 17.90
CA THR A 490 25.71 12.83 19.21
C THR A 490 27.08 13.27 19.72
N ARG A 491 28.17 12.55 19.38
CA ARG A 491 29.54 13.00 19.71
C ARG A 491 29.87 14.32 19.03
N GLU A 492 29.48 14.47 17.76
CA GLU A 492 29.67 15.71 17.02
C GLU A 492 28.70 16.80 17.45
N GLN A 493 27.47 16.42 17.81
CA GLN A 493 26.36 17.31 18.16
C GLN A 493 25.67 16.87 19.46
N PRO A 494 26.22 17.18 20.64
CA PRO A 494 25.68 16.75 21.93
C PRO A 494 24.25 17.22 22.22
N GLN A 495 23.80 18.31 21.59
CA GLN A 495 22.43 18.83 21.71
C GLN A 495 21.35 17.84 21.23
N LEU A 496 21.71 16.82 20.43
CA LEU A 496 20.78 15.80 19.95
C LEU A 496 20.23 14.90 21.07
N PHE A 497 20.79 14.98 22.29
CA PHE A 497 20.23 14.33 23.48
C PHE A 497 19.00 15.04 24.07
N CYS A 498 18.61 16.20 23.55
CA CYS A 498 17.42 16.91 24.00
C CYS A 498 16.15 16.10 23.72
N GLY A 499 15.33 15.83 24.74
CA GLY A 499 14.03 15.15 24.60
C GLY A 499 14.09 13.63 24.42
N VAL A 500 15.26 13.00 24.54
CA VAL A 500 15.42 11.52 24.49
C VAL A 500 15.66 10.88 25.85
N ASP A 501 15.58 11.65 26.93
CA ASP A 501 15.81 11.17 28.29
C ASP A 501 14.88 10.01 28.66
N ASN A 502 13.64 10.01 28.21
CA ASN A 502 12.65 8.98 28.53
C ASN A 502 12.70 7.72 27.67
N GLN A 503 13.60 7.64 26.69
CA GLN A 503 13.68 6.49 25.80
C GLN A 503 14.31 5.27 26.48
N PRO A 504 13.91 4.03 26.14
CA PRO A 504 14.34 2.82 26.85
C PRO A 504 15.83 2.52 26.70
N ALA A 505 16.43 2.76 25.51
CA ALA A 505 17.83 2.46 25.23
C ALA A 505 18.76 3.68 25.39
N ILE A 506 18.30 4.74 26.07
CA ILE A 506 19.08 5.98 26.26
C ILE A 506 20.40 5.74 26.99
N SER A 507 20.43 4.88 28.01
CA SER A 507 21.64 4.56 28.78
C SER A 507 22.68 3.89 27.90
N GLU A 508 22.26 2.98 27.02
CA GLU A 508 23.15 2.31 26.07
C GLU A 508 23.69 3.29 25.01
N LEU A 509 22.84 4.18 24.49
CA LEU A 509 23.28 5.24 23.59
C LEU A 509 24.31 6.16 24.26
N LEU A 510 24.03 6.60 25.49
CA LEU A 510 24.93 7.45 26.26
C LEU A 510 26.26 6.74 26.56
N ARG A 511 26.22 5.46 26.91
CA ARG A 511 27.42 4.64 27.14
C ARG A 511 28.32 4.60 25.90
N ARG A 512 27.74 4.39 24.71
CA ARG A 512 28.48 4.42 23.43
C ARG A 512 29.03 5.81 23.11
N HIS A 513 28.21 6.85 23.28
CA HIS A 513 28.63 8.24 23.10
C HIS A 513 29.85 8.60 23.97
N LEU A 514 29.81 8.27 25.27
CA LEU A 514 30.91 8.49 26.20
C LEU A 514 32.13 7.61 25.85
N GLY A 515 31.91 6.38 25.40
CA GLY A 515 32.96 5.47 24.93
C GLY A 515 33.72 6.00 23.71
N LEU A 516 33.05 6.75 22.83
CA LEU A 516 33.66 7.45 21.68
C LEU A 516 34.36 8.76 22.06
N GLY A 517 34.41 9.11 23.35
CA GLY A 517 35.02 10.34 23.87
C GLY A 517 34.10 11.56 23.87
N GLY A 518 32.79 11.37 23.74
CA GLY A 518 31.80 12.43 23.87
C GLY A 518 31.74 13.01 25.29
N GLN A 519 31.32 14.28 25.41
CA GLN A 519 31.11 14.94 26.70
C GLN A 519 29.74 14.59 27.27
N PHE A 520 29.62 14.52 28.60
CA PHE A 520 28.33 14.23 29.21
C PHE A 520 27.29 15.30 28.82
N PRO A 521 26.16 14.93 28.18
CA PRO A 521 25.20 15.89 27.66
C PRO A 521 24.42 16.54 28.81
N GLU A 522 24.44 17.88 28.87
CA GLU A 522 23.76 18.64 29.92
C GLU A 522 22.25 18.38 29.96
N ALA A 523 21.64 18.12 28.80
CA ALA A 523 20.21 17.81 28.68
C ALA A 523 19.76 16.55 29.43
N LEU A 524 20.69 15.64 29.75
CA LEU A 524 20.39 14.42 30.52
C LEU A 524 20.63 14.59 32.02
N ILE A 525 21.11 15.75 32.50
CA ILE A 525 21.26 16.03 33.93
C ILE A 525 19.89 16.42 34.52
N THR A 526 18.95 15.49 34.48
CA THR A 526 17.59 15.65 35.02
C THR A 526 17.37 14.70 36.18
N THR A 527 16.51 15.07 37.12
CA THR A 527 16.14 14.20 38.25
C THR A 527 15.61 12.86 37.76
N ARG A 528 14.75 12.86 36.74
CA ARG A 528 14.14 11.64 36.20
C ARG A 528 15.14 10.68 35.56
N PHE A 529 16.08 11.19 34.75
CA PHE A 529 17.10 10.34 34.13
C PHE A 529 18.09 9.81 35.16
N LEU A 530 18.65 10.70 35.98
CA LEU A 530 19.67 10.32 36.95
C LEU A 530 19.14 9.37 38.03
N THR A 531 17.87 9.52 38.46
CA THR A 531 17.23 8.55 39.38
C THR A 531 17.28 7.14 38.80
N ARG A 532 16.89 6.93 37.53
CA ARG A 532 16.98 5.62 36.87
C ARG A 532 18.42 5.10 36.77
N VAL A 533 19.38 5.97 36.46
CA VAL A 533 20.79 5.60 36.45
C VAL A 533 21.26 5.19 37.85
N PHE A 534 20.83 5.90 38.90
CA PHE A 534 21.20 5.59 40.29
C PHE A 534 20.57 4.29 40.77
N ASP A 535 19.29 4.05 40.46
CA ASP A 535 18.62 2.78 40.75
C ASP A 535 19.39 1.61 40.10
N SER A 536 19.69 1.73 38.80
CA SER A 536 20.45 0.72 38.03
C SER A 536 21.89 0.56 38.55
N LEU A 537 22.53 1.64 39.01
CA LEU A 537 23.85 1.61 39.64
C LEU A 537 23.82 0.81 40.94
N LEU A 538 22.82 1.03 41.79
CA LEU A 538 22.66 0.30 43.05
C LEU A 538 22.35 -1.19 42.81
N ASP A 539 21.72 -1.51 41.69
CA ASP A 539 21.51 -2.88 41.21
C ASP A 539 22.75 -3.52 40.57
N GLY A 540 23.83 -2.76 40.37
CA GLY A 540 25.10 -3.24 39.84
C GLY A 540 25.20 -3.31 38.32
N ASP A 541 24.41 -2.52 37.59
CA ASP A 541 24.45 -2.46 36.13
C ASP A 541 25.75 -1.81 35.59
N ASP A 542 26.45 -2.52 34.70
CA ASP A 542 27.73 -2.09 34.12
C ASP A 542 27.63 -0.78 33.33
N ALA A 543 26.50 -0.55 32.64
CA ALA A 543 26.30 0.69 31.88
C ALA A 543 26.10 1.87 32.82
N ALA A 544 25.30 1.70 33.88
CA ALA A 544 25.10 2.70 34.93
C ALA A 544 26.40 3.05 35.67
N ILE A 545 27.27 2.06 35.94
CA ILE A 545 28.60 2.29 36.51
C ILE A 545 29.46 3.14 35.57
N ALA A 546 29.52 2.79 34.28
CA ALA A 546 30.30 3.52 33.28
C ALA A 546 29.81 4.97 33.10
N ILE A 547 28.49 5.17 33.09
CA ILE A 547 27.86 6.50 33.00
C ILE A 547 28.18 7.32 34.27
N SER A 548 28.00 6.71 35.46
CA SER A 548 28.21 7.36 36.75
C SER A 548 29.65 7.84 36.94
N ALA A 549 30.63 7.09 36.43
CA ALA A 549 32.03 7.49 36.46
C ALA A 549 32.32 8.80 35.68
N LYS A 550 31.47 9.16 34.72
CA LYS A 550 31.61 10.33 33.84
C LYS A 550 30.67 11.48 34.18
N LEU A 551 29.89 11.39 35.26
CA LEU A 551 28.96 12.45 35.66
C LEU A 551 29.71 13.74 36.01
N PRO A 552 29.23 14.91 35.55
CA PRO A 552 29.86 16.19 35.83
C PRO A 552 29.46 16.75 37.20
N THR A 553 30.17 17.78 37.66
CA THR A 553 29.91 18.46 38.95
C THR A 553 28.44 18.86 39.14
N ARG A 554 27.75 19.32 38.10
CA ARG A 554 26.34 19.75 38.18
C ARG A 554 25.38 18.63 38.59
N ALA A 555 25.72 17.36 38.34
CA ALA A 555 24.88 16.23 38.75
C ALA A 555 24.79 16.07 40.28
N GLY A 556 25.76 16.62 41.03
CA GLY A 556 25.82 16.46 42.48
C GLY A 556 24.60 16.99 43.24
N GLY A 557 23.95 18.05 42.75
CA GLY A 557 22.71 18.55 43.35
C GLY A 557 21.56 17.55 43.23
N VAL A 558 21.43 16.92 42.06
CA VAL A 558 20.42 15.88 41.80
C VAL A 558 20.74 14.62 42.60
N THR A 559 22.01 14.22 42.68
CA THR A 559 22.44 13.08 43.52
C THR A 559 22.11 13.31 44.98
N LEU A 560 22.19 14.55 45.47
CA LEU A 560 21.84 14.88 46.86
C LEU A 560 20.32 14.83 47.12
N ASP A 561 19.49 15.05 46.09
CA ASP A 561 18.02 14.97 46.17
C ASP A 561 17.48 13.53 46.06
N TYR A 562 18.34 12.58 45.72
CA TYR A 562 17.94 11.19 45.64
C TYR A 562 17.72 10.60 47.04
N ASP A 563 16.62 9.86 47.22
CA ASP A 563 16.19 9.35 48.54
C ASP A 563 17.28 8.54 49.26
N ASN A 564 18.11 7.81 48.52
CA ASN A 564 19.26 7.07 49.05
C ASN A 564 20.62 7.68 48.64
N ALA A 565 20.70 9.02 48.70
CA ALA A 565 21.88 9.80 48.30
C ALA A 565 23.19 9.27 48.91
N THR A 566 23.19 8.79 50.15
CA THR A 566 24.41 8.27 50.80
C THR A 566 24.97 7.05 50.07
N ALA A 567 24.13 6.07 49.70
CA ALA A 567 24.59 4.87 49.01
C ALA A 567 25.13 5.18 47.60
N VAL A 568 24.50 6.12 46.90
CA VAL A 568 24.93 6.56 45.57
C VAL A 568 26.24 7.34 45.66
N LEU A 569 26.33 8.34 46.54
CA LEU A 569 27.50 9.21 46.68
C LEU A 569 28.78 8.44 46.99
N VAL A 570 28.72 7.30 47.69
CA VAL A 570 29.89 6.43 47.94
C VAL A 570 30.52 5.90 46.65
N GLN A 571 29.72 5.74 45.59
CA GLN A 571 30.16 5.20 44.29
C GLN A 571 30.46 6.30 43.26
N MET A 572 30.31 7.58 43.62
CA MET A 572 30.46 8.72 42.71
C MET A 572 31.91 9.20 42.59
N ASN A 573 32.21 9.86 41.46
CA ASN A 573 33.49 10.53 41.26
C ASN A 573 33.62 11.81 42.10
N GLY A 574 34.84 12.37 42.16
CA GLY A 574 35.14 13.56 42.95
C GLY A 574 34.38 14.82 42.51
N ASP A 575 34.05 14.94 41.23
CA ASP A 575 33.32 16.09 40.68
C ASP A 575 31.88 16.14 41.20
N VAL A 576 31.18 14.99 41.18
CA VAL A 576 29.83 14.86 41.72
C VAL A 576 29.82 15.11 43.24
N LEU A 577 30.80 14.58 43.97
CA LEU A 577 30.94 14.84 45.41
C LEU A 577 31.12 16.33 45.71
N ALA A 578 31.95 17.03 44.94
CA ALA A 578 32.14 18.47 45.06
C ALA A 578 30.83 19.23 44.74
N GLY A 579 30.13 18.87 43.68
CA GLY A 579 28.86 19.47 43.31
C GLY A 579 27.75 19.25 44.33
N ALA A 580 27.69 18.06 44.94
CA ALA A 580 26.76 17.74 46.01
C ALA A 580 27.05 18.58 47.27
N ALA A 581 28.33 18.78 47.61
CA ALA A 581 28.73 19.69 48.68
C ALA A 581 28.31 21.15 48.40
N GLU A 582 28.47 21.62 47.16
CA GLU A 582 28.02 22.96 46.74
C GLU A 582 26.50 23.11 46.81
N ALA A 583 25.74 22.12 46.34
CA ALA A 583 24.29 22.12 46.41
C ALA A 583 23.79 22.10 47.86
N TRP A 584 24.42 21.30 48.72
CA TRP A 584 24.13 21.30 50.16
C TRP A 584 24.37 22.68 50.78
N TRP A 585 25.50 23.32 50.47
CA TRP A 585 25.79 24.69 50.94
C TRP A 585 24.74 25.69 50.49
N GLY A 586 24.32 25.65 49.22
CA GLY A 586 23.28 26.53 48.70
C GLY A 586 21.95 26.37 49.45
N ARG A 587 21.53 25.13 49.71
CA ARG A 587 20.32 24.82 50.49
C ARG A 587 20.46 25.29 51.93
N PHE A 588 21.62 25.04 52.56
CA PHE A 588 21.92 25.49 53.91
C PHE A 588 21.77 27.01 54.02
N THR A 589 22.32 27.78 53.08
CA THR A 589 22.19 29.24 53.11
C THR A 589 20.76 29.74 52.86
N ALA A 590 19.97 29.01 52.06
CA ALA A 590 18.62 29.43 51.66
C ALA A 590 17.52 29.06 52.68
N SER A 591 17.70 28.00 53.47
CA SER A 591 16.68 27.48 54.39
C SER A 591 17.20 27.40 55.84
N GLU A 592 16.30 27.63 56.81
CA GLU A 592 16.60 27.40 58.23
C GLU A 592 16.63 25.92 58.61
N HIS A 593 15.92 25.07 57.86
CA HIS A 593 15.75 23.66 58.15
C HIS A 593 16.37 22.83 57.03
N VAL A 594 17.62 22.40 57.24
CA VAL A 594 18.39 21.57 56.30
C VAL A 594 18.99 20.38 57.05
N ALA A 595 18.90 19.20 56.46
CA ALA A 595 19.47 17.98 57.02
C ALA A 595 21.02 18.05 57.07
N ALA A 596 21.62 17.26 57.96
CA ALA A 596 23.07 17.11 58.01
C ALA A 596 23.61 16.58 56.67
N PRO A 597 24.81 17.01 56.23
CA PRO A 597 25.36 16.55 54.97
C PRO A 597 25.67 15.03 55.03
N PRO A 598 25.35 14.28 53.96
CA PRO A 598 25.69 12.86 53.84
C PRO A 598 27.17 12.59 54.12
N GLU A 599 27.47 11.40 54.65
CA GLU A 599 28.83 11.00 55.04
C GLU A 599 29.89 11.26 53.95
N PRO A 600 29.67 10.90 52.67
CA PRO A 600 30.70 11.03 51.62
C PRO A 600 31.10 12.48 51.31
N ILE A 601 30.23 13.46 51.57
CA ILE A 601 30.50 14.88 51.31
C ILE A 601 30.83 15.66 52.58
N ARG A 602 30.66 15.08 53.77
CA ARG A 602 30.82 15.79 55.05
C ARG A 602 32.20 16.41 55.19
N ARG A 603 33.26 15.70 54.79
CA ARG A 603 34.63 16.22 54.81
C ARG A 603 34.79 17.44 53.90
N LEU A 604 34.25 17.40 52.68
CA LEU A 604 34.30 18.53 51.73
C LEU A 604 33.56 19.76 52.28
N VAL A 605 32.43 19.53 52.95
CA VAL A 605 31.71 20.59 53.66
C VAL A 605 32.59 21.16 54.77
N VAL A 606 33.13 20.34 55.67
CA VAL A 606 33.97 20.77 56.80
C VAL A 606 35.22 21.53 56.33
N ASP A 607 35.93 21.02 55.33
CA ASP A 607 37.15 21.63 54.80
C ASP A 607 36.89 23.02 54.17
N SER A 608 35.66 23.27 53.71
CA SER A 608 35.25 24.54 53.10
C SER A 608 34.57 25.53 54.07
N ILE A 609 34.23 25.12 55.29
CA ILE A 609 33.49 25.94 56.28
C ILE A 609 34.13 27.31 56.50
N ARG A 610 35.46 27.37 56.73
CA ARG A 610 36.14 28.64 57.06
C ARG A 610 35.99 29.68 55.95
N LYS A 611 36.17 29.23 54.71
CA LYS A 611 36.06 30.08 53.52
C LYS A 611 34.62 30.54 53.31
N ARG A 612 33.65 29.63 53.51
CA ARG A 612 32.21 29.86 53.27
C ARG A 612 31.54 30.72 54.35
N THR A 613 32.09 30.76 55.56
CA THR A 613 31.51 31.47 56.71
C THR A 613 32.25 32.75 57.09
N LYS A 614 33.26 33.14 56.30
CA LYS A 614 33.95 34.42 56.48
C LYS A 614 32.95 35.56 56.33
N GLU A 615 32.88 36.42 57.34
CA GLU A 615 31.93 37.55 57.40
C GLU A 615 30.46 37.10 57.36
N ALA A 616 30.15 35.87 57.80
CA ALA A 616 28.77 35.44 57.99
C ALA A 616 28.27 35.80 59.42
N PRO A 617 26.94 35.89 59.64
CA PRO A 617 26.39 35.95 60.98
C PRO A 617 26.78 34.71 61.80
N ILE A 618 27.16 34.90 63.06
CA ILE A 618 27.58 33.79 63.93
C ILE A 618 26.44 32.77 64.17
N ALA A 619 25.17 33.18 64.02
CA ALA A 619 24.02 32.28 64.02
C ALA A 619 24.18 31.13 62.98
N VAL A 620 24.83 31.39 61.85
CA VAL A 620 25.15 30.38 60.83
C VAL A 620 26.13 29.33 61.38
N VAL A 621 27.15 29.76 62.14
CA VAL A 621 28.12 28.88 62.80
C VAL A 621 27.44 28.01 63.86
N ILE A 622 26.55 28.60 64.67
CA ILE A 622 25.75 27.88 65.67
C ILE A 622 24.92 26.78 65.01
N ARG A 623 24.29 27.10 63.88
CA ARG A 623 23.50 26.13 63.10
C ARG A 623 24.36 25.03 62.49
N LEU A 624 25.53 25.37 61.94
CA LEU A 624 26.49 24.37 61.42
C LEU A 624 26.93 23.40 62.49
N LEU A 625 27.28 23.89 63.68
CA LEU A 625 27.68 23.03 64.79
C LEU A 625 26.57 22.03 65.12
N LYS A 626 25.31 22.46 65.23
CA LYS A 626 24.19 21.54 65.49
C LYS A 626 24.09 20.41 64.46
N LEU A 627 24.33 20.69 63.18
CA LEU A 627 24.28 19.71 62.10
C LEU A 627 25.56 18.87 61.95
N LEU A 628 26.69 19.36 62.45
CA LEU A 628 28.02 18.74 62.31
C LEU A 628 28.61 18.43 63.69
N PRO A 629 28.18 17.34 64.34
CA PRO A 629 28.76 16.89 65.61
C PRO A 629 30.23 16.48 65.47
N SER A 630 30.70 16.18 64.26
CA SER A 630 32.08 15.80 63.97
C SER A 630 33.11 16.92 64.13
N ILE A 631 32.69 18.18 64.20
CA ILE A 631 33.61 19.30 64.45
C ILE A 631 34.04 19.23 65.92
N ASP A 632 35.31 18.90 66.15
CA ASP A 632 35.89 18.86 67.49
C ASP A 632 36.20 20.26 68.04
N GLU A 633 36.44 20.31 69.35
CA GLU A 633 36.69 21.55 70.09
C GLU A 633 37.88 22.35 69.55
N SER A 634 38.98 21.68 69.18
CA SER A 634 40.20 22.33 68.71
C SER A 634 40.01 22.95 67.34
N SER A 635 39.36 22.22 66.43
CA SER A 635 38.99 22.67 65.09
C SER A 635 38.02 23.85 65.13
N PHE A 636 37.04 23.81 66.03
CA PHE A 636 36.09 24.90 66.26
C PHE A 636 36.76 26.15 66.84
N ALA A 637 37.54 25.99 67.91
CA ALA A 637 38.21 27.12 68.56
C ALA A 637 39.14 27.83 67.57
N ASP A 638 39.94 27.07 66.82
CA ASP A 638 40.82 27.61 65.80
C ASP A 638 40.05 28.30 64.66
N TRP A 639 38.92 27.75 64.23
CA TRP A 639 38.05 28.35 63.22
C TRP A 639 37.51 29.72 63.68
N VAL A 640 36.95 29.79 64.89
CA VAL A 640 36.31 31.02 65.40
C VAL A 640 37.34 32.09 65.76
N LEU A 641 38.50 31.70 66.26
CA LEU A 641 39.59 32.64 66.56
C LEU A 641 40.13 33.31 65.29
N HIS A 642 40.24 32.58 64.18
CA HIS A 642 40.89 33.07 62.96
C HIS A 642 39.94 33.53 61.86
N THR A 643 38.62 33.48 62.08
CA THR A 643 37.60 33.94 61.12
C THR A 643 36.80 35.10 61.72
N SER A 644 36.40 36.06 60.89
CA SER A 644 35.56 37.20 61.32
C SER A 644 34.08 36.88 61.06
N PHE A 645 33.21 37.28 61.98
CA PHE A 645 31.76 37.05 61.93
C PHE A 645 31.00 38.32 62.34
N PHE A 646 29.76 38.43 61.88
CA PHE A 646 28.80 39.41 62.41
C PHE A 646 28.06 38.82 63.62
N TRP A 647 27.76 39.66 64.60
CA TRP A 647 27.14 39.28 65.86
C TRP A 647 25.90 40.13 66.10
N GLU A 648 24.78 39.50 66.39
CA GLU A 648 23.53 40.16 66.78
C GLU A 648 23.28 40.01 68.28
N ASP A 649 22.32 40.79 68.78
CA ASP A 649 21.90 40.72 70.18
C ASP A 649 21.35 39.33 70.51
N GLY A 650 21.93 38.68 71.53
CA GLY A 650 21.57 37.33 71.95
C GLY A 650 22.46 36.21 71.39
N ASP A 651 23.27 36.46 70.37
CA ASP A 651 24.12 35.42 69.75
C ASP A 651 25.24 34.94 70.67
N HIS A 652 25.79 35.83 71.50
CA HIS A 652 26.83 35.53 72.46
C HIS A 652 26.36 34.47 73.48
N GLN A 653 25.12 34.60 73.97
CA GLN A 653 24.48 33.63 74.86
C GLN A 653 24.17 32.32 74.15
N ARG A 654 23.65 32.38 72.91
CA ARG A 654 23.35 31.17 72.13
C ARG A 654 24.62 30.38 71.81
N MET A 655 25.73 31.06 71.49
CA MET A 655 27.03 30.41 71.28
C MET A 655 27.57 29.81 72.59
N ALA A 656 27.46 30.54 73.71
CA ALA A 656 27.85 30.03 75.02
C ALA A 656 27.12 28.74 75.39
N GLN A 657 25.81 28.67 75.13
CA GLN A 657 25.01 27.46 75.31
C GLN A 657 25.51 26.28 74.46
N VAL A 658 26.01 26.53 73.24
CA VAL A 658 26.61 25.48 72.40
C VAL A 658 27.91 24.95 73.02
N LEU A 659 28.78 25.83 73.51
CA LEU A 659 30.01 25.44 74.20
C LEU A 659 29.67 24.59 75.44
N GLU A 660 28.70 25.04 76.25
CA GLU A 660 28.24 24.34 77.45
C GLU A 660 27.66 22.96 77.12
N ALA A 661 26.77 22.88 76.13
CA ALA A 661 26.17 21.63 75.69
C ALA A 661 27.20 20.62 75.19
N ARG A 662 28.31 21.09 74.61
CA ARG A 662 29.41 20.24 74.12
C ARG A 662 30.56 20.05 75.12
N GLN A 663 30.49 20.67 76.29
CA GLN A 663 31.54 20.62 77.33
C GLN A 663 32.91 21.11 76.82
N TRP A 664 32.93 22.17 76.02
CA TRP A 664 34.14 22.72 75.39
C TRP A 664 34.87 23.74 76.29
N ASN A 665 35.57 23.22 77.30
CA ASN A 665 36.29 23.99 78.33
C ASN A 665 37.52 24.75 77.78
N SER A 666 38.26 24.14 76.87
CA SER A 666 39.46 24.72 76.23
C SER A 666 39.10 25.87 75.29
N ALA A 667 38.01 25.73 74.52
CA ALA A 667 37.48 26.78 73.67
C ALA A 667 37.02 27.99 74.49
N ALA A 668 36.26 27.77 75.56
CA ALA A 668 35.83 28.84 76.49
C ALA A 668 37.04 29.59 77.09
N THR A 669 38.06 28.86 77.53
CA THR A 669 39.29 29.43 78.08
C THR A 669 40.07 30.23 77.04
N SER A 670 40.13 29.75 75.80
CA SER A 670 40.79 30.42 74.69
C SER A 670 40.04 31.70 74.27
N PHE A 671 38.71 31.67 74.25
CA PHE A 671 37.86 32.84 73.96
C PHE A 671 37.99 33.92 75.02
N ARG A 672 38.10 33.56 76.31
CA ARG A 672 38.43 34.49 77.40
C ARG A 672 39.71 35.27 77.12
N ARG A 673 40.74 34.58 76.62
CA ARG A 673 42.07 35.13 76.36
C ARG A 673 42.20 35.77 74.98
N SER A 674 41.15 35.76 74.18
CA SER A 674 41.13 36.37 72.85
C SER A 674 41.16 37.89 72.93
N TRP A 675 41.65 38.55 71.88
CA TRP A 675 41.58 40.01 71.74
C TRP A 675 40.23 40.49 71.20
N LYS A 676 39.41 39.59 70.62
CA LYS A 676 38.07 39.88 70.10
C LYS A 676 37.06 40.05 71.24
N GLN A 677 36.34 41.17 71.27
CA GLN A 677 35.43 41.52 72.37
C GLN A 677 34.21 40.57 72.43
N GLU A 678 33.74 40.13 71.27
CA GLU A 678 32.60 39.23 71.09
C GLU A 678 32.90 37.85 71.68
N LEU A 679 34.11 37.34 71.49
CA LEU A 679 34.54 36.05 72.06
C LEU A 679 34.68 36.13 73.59
N LYS A 680 35.10 37.28 74.13
CA LYS A 680 35.09 37.50 75.58
C LYS A 680 33.67 37.48 76.15
N LEU A 681 32.69 38.05 75.43
CA LEU A 681 31.27 38.00 75.80
C LEU A 681 30.71 36.56 75.78
N VAL A 682 31.07 35.75 74.78
CA VAL A 682 30.72 34.31 74.77
C VAL A 682 31.30 33.59 75.99
N ALA A 683 32.60 33.77 76.28
CA ALA A 683 33.23 33.18 77.47
C ALA A 683 32.62 33.69 78.78
N TRP A 684 32.17 34.96 78.82
CA TRP A 684 31.46 35.53 79.96
C TRP A 684 30.08 34.88 80.18
N TYR A 685 29.36 34.51 79.12
CA TYR A 685 28.10 33.78 79.26
C TYR A 685 28.31 32.28 79.52
N ALA A 686 29.44 31.69 79.10
CA ALA A 686 29.81 30.27 79.30
C ALA A 686 30.69 30.02 80.55
N GLN A 687 30.58 30.83 81.60
CA GLN A 687 31.47 30.78 82.78
C GLN A 687 31.48 29.42 83.49
N SER A 688 30.43 28.60 83.36
CA SER A 688 30.39 27.26 83.95
C SER A 688 31.44 26.31 83.39
N LEU A 689 32.04 26.61 82.24
CA LEU A 689 33.10 25.82 81.60
C LEU A 689 34.51 26.33 81.90
N LEU A 690 34.63 27.46 82.60
CA LEU A 690 35.91 28.05 82.95
C LEU A 690 36.40 27.48 84.29
N SER A 691 37.72 27.32 84.42
CA SER A 691 38.33 26.97 85.71
C SER A 691 38.02 28.05 86.75
N TRP A 692 38.08 27.70 88.05
CA TRP A 692 37.84 28.67 89.11
C TRP A 692 38.71 29.94 88.99
N SER A 693 39.99 29.80 88.57
CA SER A 693 40.86 30.96 88.30
C SER A 693 40.47 31.76 87.06
N ASP A 694 39.76 31.16 86.11
CA ASP A 694 39.34 31.80 84.87
C ASP A 694 37.98 32.53 84.97
N CYS A 695 37.16 32.23 85.97
CA CYS A 695 35.86 32.92 86.18
C CYS A 695 35.97 34.35 86.74
N PHE A 696 37.07 34.68 87.45
CA PHE A 696 37.23 35.99 88.08
C PHE A 696 37.95 36.99 87.16
N TRP A 697 37.19 37.85 86.51
CA TRP A 697 37.67 38.97 85.67
C TRP A 697 36.57 40.03 85.49
N TRP A 698 36.92 41.18 84.92
CA TRP A 698 35.98 42.27 84.72
C TRP A 698 35.00 41.96 83.57
N PRO A 699 33.69 42.22 83.73
CA PRO A 699 32.71 41.99 82.66
C PRO A 699 33.08 42.76 81.38
N PRO A 700 33.12 42.10 80.21
CA PRO A 700 33.35 42.78 78.95
C PRO A 700 32.18 43.71 78.61
N SER A 701 32.47 44.82 77.95
CA SER A 701 31.47 45.83 77.56
C SER A 701 30.39 45.20 76.67
N GLY A 702 29.12 45.32 77.05
CA GLY A 702 27.97 44.71 76.36
C GLY A 702 27.23 43.59 77.13
N ALA A 703 27.73 43.18 78.30
CA ALA A 703 27.06 42.19 79.16
C ALA A 703 25.77 42.75 79.81
N GLY A 704 24.65 42.72 79.09
CA GLY A 704 23.34 43.25 79.53
C GLY A 704 22.46 42.26 80.33
N SER A 705 21.60 42.83 81.19
CA SER A 705 20.63 42.16 82.08
C SER A 705 19.38 41.60 81.36
N LYS A 706 18.93 40.39 81.75
CA LYS A 706 17.83 39.59 81.17
C LYS A 706 16.43 40.27 81.19
N SER A 707 15.66 40.23 80.08
CA SER A 707 14.17 40.15 80.05
C SER A 707 13.58 39.76 78.66
N PHE A 708 12.26 39.56 78.59
CA PHE A 708 11.49 38.51 77.87
C PHE A 708 10.60 39.00 76.68
N ALA A 709 10.09 38.03 75.89
CA ALA A 709 8.79 37.96 75.16
C ALA A 709 8.59 38.56 73.75
N GLY A 710 7.95 37.78 72.87
CA GLY A 710 7.19 38.24 71.69
C GLY A 710 6.59 37.10 70.85
N LEU A 711 5.26 36.89 70.94
CA LEU A 711 4.44 36.15 69.97
C LEU A 711 3.34 37.11 69.48
N PRO A 712 3.05 37.23 68.17
CA PRO A 712 1.98 38.08 67.66
C PRO A 712 0.66 37.33 67.41
N ALA A 713 -0.35 38.14 67.10
CA ALA A 713 -1.77 37.90 67.28
C ALA A 713 -2.55 37.40 66.04
N ALA A 714 -3.78 36.97 66.37
CA ALA A 714 -5.03 36.77 65.61
C ALA A 714 -5.10 37.15 64.11
N HIS A 715 -5.75 36.29 63.32
CA HIS A 715 -6.24 36.56 61.97
C HIS A 715 -7.78 36.61 61.92
N THR A 716 -8.27 37.52 61.10
CA THR A 716 -9.68 37.83 60.80
C THR A 716 -10.24 36.89 59.71
N ILE A 717 -11.53 36.58 59.78
CA ILE A 717 -12.26 35.63 58.92
C ILE A 717 -12.65 36.28 57.56
N THR A 718 -12.38 35.60 56.43
CA THR A 718 -12.87 35.93 55.08
C THR A 718 -13.58 34.72 54.43
N SER A 719 -14.63 34.95 53.62
CA SER A 719 -15.39 33.92 52.87
C SER A 719 -14.87 33.76 51.43
N THR A 720 -14.83 32.53 50.89
CA THR A 720 -14.27 32.19 49.56
C THR A 720 -15.36 32.01 48.48
N ALA A 721 -15.24 32.72 47.35
CA ALA A 721 -16.11 32.62 46.16
C ALA A 721 -15.44 31.79 45.05
N MET A 722 -16.22 31.01 44.28
CA MET A 722 -15.72 30.07 43.26
C MET A 722 -16.12 30.52 41.84
N ARG A 723 -15.12 30.75 40.98
CA ARG A 723 -15.30 31.08 39.56
C ARG A 723 -14.91 29.88 38.69
N ILE A 724 -15.77 29.50 37.76
CA ILE A 724 -15.58 28.37 36.83
C ILE A 724 -15.55 28.92 35.41
N THR A 725 -14.49 28.64 34.66
CA THR A 725 -14.39 28.92 33.22
C THR A 725 -14.45 27.62 32.44
N PHE A 726 -15.52 27.44 31.68
CA PHE A 726 -15.76 26.31 30.77
C PHE A 726 -15.33 26.67 29.36
N LEU A 727 -14.39 25.92 28.81
CA LEU A 727 -13.77 26.11 27.51
C LEU A 727 -14.19 24.96 26.59
N ALA A 728 -14.94 25.27 25.54
CA ALA A 728 -15.47 24.28 24.61
C ALA A 728 -14.87 24.40 23.22
N ALA A 729 -14.30 23.30 22.72
CA ALA A 729 -13.76 23.20 21.36
C ALA A 729 -14.34 22.00 20.61
N ASN A 730 -15.07 22.30 19.53
CA ASN A 730 -15.68 21.31 18.64
C ASN A 730 -15.44 21.70 17.15
N PRO A 731 -14.20 21.56 16.62
CA PRO A 731 -13.87 21.92 15.24
C PRO A 731 -14.70 21.13 14.22
N LEU A 732 -14.96 21.70 13.04
CA LEU A 732 -15.81 21.08 12.03
C LEU A 732 -15.23 19.80 11.44
N SER A 733 -13.91 19.63 11.44
CA SER A 733 -13.24 18.42 10.98
C SER A 733 -13.34 17.24 11.95
N SER A 734 -13.75 17.49 13.21
CA SER A 734 -13.85 16.48 14.27
C SER A 734 -15.26 15.91 14.40
N SER A 735 -15.42 14.78 15.09
CA SER A 735 -16.74 14.23 15.41
C SER A 735 -17.51 15.19 16.33
N ARG A 736 -18.80 15.41 16.07
CA ARG A 736 -19.59 16.36 16.87
C ARG A 736 -19.86 15.81 18.28
N LEU A 737 -19.43 16.55 19.29
CA LEU A 737 -19.80 16.35 20.70
C LEU A 737 -20.93 17.30 21.14
N ALA A 738 -21.78 16.89 22.08
CA ALA A 738 -22.89 17.68 22.64
C ALA A 738 -22.43 18.58 23.80
N LEU A 739 -21.38 19.39 23.56
CA LEU A 739 -20.73 20.22 24.57
C LEU A 739 -21.67 21.27 25.21
N ASP A 740 -22.68 21.72 24.47
CA ASP A 740 -23.75 22.61 24.92
C ASP A 740 -24.67 21.95 25.95
N GLU A 741 -24.95 20.66 25.80
CA GLU A 741 -25.71 19.89 26.78
C GLU A 741 -24.91 19.67 28.08
N GLU A 742 -23.59 19.51 27.98
CA GLU A 742 -22.71 19.47 29.14
C GLU A 742 -22.73 20.78 29.92
N ALA A 743 -22.44 21.89 29.23
CA ALA A 743 -22.47 23.22 29.84
C ALA A 743 -23.82 23.52 30.52
N ARG A 744 -24.93 23.20 29.85
CA ARG A 744 -26.28 23.35 30.40
C ARG A 744 -26.49 22.49 31.65
N SER A 745 -26.06 21.23 31.63
CA SER A 745 -26.20 20.32 32.77
C SER A 745 -25.42 20.81 33.99
N ILE A 746 -24.21 21.35 33.79
CA ILE A 746 -23.39 21.93 34.87
C ILE A 746 -24.07 23.17 35.47
N ASP A 747 -24.51 24.11 34.62
CA ASP A 747 -25.17 25.36 35.05
C ASP A 747 -26.45 25.07 35.86
N GLU A 748 -27.28 24.12 35.40
CA GLU A 748 -28.47 23.65 36.12
C GLU A 748 -28.12 23.13 37.52
N LYS A 749 -27.09 22.27 37.65
CA LYS A 749 -26.68 21.73 38.96
C LYS A 749 -26.06 22.77 39.89
N VAL A 750 -25.36 23.75 39.35
CA VAL A 750 -24.82 24.87 40.14
C VAL A 750 -25.95 25.75 40.66
N ARG A 751 -26.96 26.06 39.84
CA ARG A 751 -28.13 26.88 40.24
C ARG A 751 -28.97 26.22 41.33
N ASP A 752 -29.09 24.90 41.29
CA ASP A 752 -29.84 24.12 42.29
C ASP A 752 -29.07 23.90 43.61
N SER A 753 -27.88 24.50 43.76
CA SER A 753 -26.98 24.23 44.89
C SER A 753 -27.10 25.21 46.07
N LYS A 754 -26.60 24.77 47.23
CA LYS A 754 -26.61 25.56 48.48
C LYS A 754 -25.83 26.88 48.37
N HIS A 755 -24.69 26.88 47.69
CA HIS A 755 -23.81 28.05 47.59
C HIS A 755 -23.87 28.71 46.20
N ARG A 756 -24.97 28.55 45.45
CA ARG A 756 -25.13 29.10 44.09
C ARG A 756 -24.75 30.58 43.96
N ASP A 757 -25.04 31.41 44.97
CA ASP A 757 -24.76 32.85 44.95
C ASP A 757 -23.26 33.18 45.10
N LEU A 758 -22.43 32.19 45.45
CA LEU A 758 -20.97 32.27 45.53
C LEU A 758 -20.27 31.56 44.36
N VAL A 759 -21.03 31.02 43.40
CA VAL A 759 -20.49 30.29 42.24
C VAL A 759 -20.82 31.05 40.95
N THR A 760 -19.80 31.41 40.19
CA THR A 760 -19.97 32.01 38.86
C THR A 760 -19.52 31.02 37.78
N PHE A 761 -20.40 30.65 36.86
CA PHE A 761 -20.11 29.77 35.73
C PHE A 761 -20.07 30.57 34.42
N ARG A 762 -18.90 30.59 33.76
CA ARG A 762 -18.68 31.29 32.48
C ARG A 762 -18.32 30.29 31.40
N THR A 763 -18.92 30.41 30.22
CA THR A 763 -18.66 29.52 29.07
C THR A 763 -18.02 30.28 27.92
N ARG A 764 -16.97 29.71 27.31
CA ARG A 764 -16.32 30.18 26.09
C ARG A 764 -16.43 29.08 25.02
N TRP A 765 -16.88 29.44 23.84
CA TRP A 765 -17.21 28.51 22.76
C TRP A 765 -16.28 28.71 21.57
N ALA A 766 -16.05 27.64 20.80
CA ALA A 766 -15.16 27.64 19.64
C ALA A 766 -13.75 28.16 20.00
N VAL A 767 -13.24 27.71 21.16
CA VAL A 767 -11.98 28.19 21.74
C VAL A 767 -10.81 27.86 20.83
N GLN A 768 -10.03 28.90 20.50
CA GLN A 768 -8.74 28.83 19.80
C GLN A 768 -7.57 28.94 20.80
N PRO A 769 -6.33 28.57 20.43
CA PRO A 769 -5.18 28.65 21.33
C PRO A 769 -4.95 30.01 21.99
N GLN A 770 -5.16 31.09 21.22
CA GLN A 770 -5.02 32.47 21.69
C GLN A 770 -6.10 32.89 22.70
N ASP A 771 -7.27 32.24 22.66
CA ASP A 771 -8.38 32.53 23.57
C ASP A 771 -8.13 31.97 24.97
N LEU A 772 -7.26 30.97 25.11
CA LEU A 772 -6.95 30.35 26.40
C LEU A 772 -6.41 31.36 27.40
N GLN A 773 -5.34 32.08 27.04
CA GLN A 773 -4.74 33.09 27.92
C GLN A 773 -5.73 34.23 28.20
N GLN A 774 -6.43 34.70 27.17
CA GLN A 774 -7.41 35.77 27.31
C GLN A 774 -8.52 35.38 28.28
N ALA A 775 -9.10 34.18 28.15
CA ALA A 775 -10.18 33.71 29.01
C ALA A 775 -9.72 33.56 30.46
N LEU A 776 -8.53 32.99 30.70
CA LEU A 776 -7.99 32.83 32.05
C LEU A 776 -7.66 34.17 32.73
N LEU A 777 -7.15 35.14 31.98
CA LEU A 777 -6.87 36.49 32.48
C LEU A 777 -8.15 37.29 32.74
N GLU A 778 -9.19 37.16 31.92
CA GLU A 778 -10.47 37.88 32.09
C GLU A 778 -11.33 37.32 33.22
N ASP A 779 -11.35 36.00 33.36
CA ASP A 779 -12.24 35.32 34.28
C ASP A 779 -11.59 35.07 35.66
N GLU A 780 -10.26 35.07 35.72
CA GLU A 780 -9.38 34.63 36.83
C GLU A 780 -10.00 33.43 37.59
N PRO A 781 -10.19 32.29 36.90
CA PRO A 781 -10.99 31.20 37.42
C PRO A 781 -10.31 30.47 38.59
N VAL A 782 -11.13 29.97 39.51
CA VAL A 782 -10.71 28.97 40.51
C VAL A 782 -10.72 27.57 39.89
N VAL A 783 -11.65 27.34 38.94
CA VAL A 783 -11.78 26.08 38.22
C VAL A 783 -11.77 26.33 36.71
N VAL A 784 -10.89 25.63 36.00
CA VAL A 784 -10.86 25.60 34.54
C VAL A 784 -11.37 24.25 34.07
N HIS A 785 -12.39 24.26 33.22
CA HIS A 785 -12.92 23.05 32.60
C HIS A 785 -12.72 23.14 31.09
N PHE A 786 -12.01 22.19 30.51
CA PHE A 786 -11.94 22.01 29.07
C PHE A 786 -12.83 20.83 28.67
N SER A 787 -13.68 21.02 27.67
CA SER A 787 -14.47 19.95 27.06
C SER A 787 -14.31 19.96 25.54
N GLY A 788 -13.95 18.81 24.97
CA GLY A 788 -13.63 18.67 23.56
C GLY A 788 -12.84 17.40 23.27
N HIS A 789 -12.24 17.35 22.08
CA HIS A 789 -11.45 16.18 21.68
C HIS A 789 -10.05 16.19 22.31
N GLY A 790 -9.57 14.99 22.65
CA GLY A 790 -8.18 14.75 23.05
C GLY A 790 -7.38 14.22 21.87
N GLY A 791 -6.13 14.67 21.73
CA GLY A 791 -5.17 14.12 20.77
C GLY A 791 -4.39 12.92 21.33
N GLY A 792 -4.96 12.19 22.29
CA GLY A 792 -4.23 11.16 23.04
C GLY A 792 -3.16 11.77 23.95
N SER A 793 -1.97 11.14 23.96
CA SER A 793 -0.79 11.70 24.65
C SER A 793 -0.26 13.00 24.03
N SER A 794 -0.76 13.39 22.85
CA SER A 794 -0.22 14.54 22.12
C SER A 794 -0.86 15.88 22.51
N GLY A 795 -1.91 15.91 23.33
CA GLY A 795 -2.51 17.15 23.86
C GLY A 795 -4.03 17.24 23.74
N ILE A 796 -4.56 18.47 23.76
CA ILE A 796 -6.00 18.75 23.56
C ILE A 796 -6.24 19.44 22.21
N VAL A 797 -7.42 19.23 21.62
CA VAL A 797 -7.76 19.75 20.30
C VAL A 797 -8.63 21.01 20.43
N LEU A 798 -8.17 22.11 19.83
CA LEU A 798 -8.84 23.40 19.78
C LEU A 798 -9.25 23.76 18.34
N HIS A 799 -10.01 24.86 18.20
CA HIS A 799 -10.26 25.45 16.89
C HIS A 799 -8.99 26.12 16.35
N ALA A 800 -8.67 25.85 15.08
CA ALA A 800 -7.67 26.62 14.36
C ALA A 800 -8.22 27.99 13.92
N GLN A 801 -7.32 28.88 13.51
CA GLN A 801 -7.68 30.22 13.03
C GLN A 801 -8.35 30.19 11.65
N ASP A 802 -8.05 29.16 10.85
CA ASP A 802 -8.65 28.86 9.57
C ASP A 802 -9.92 28.00 9.72
N GLN A 803 -10.89 28.22 8.82
CA GLN A 803 -12.30 27.79 8.98
C GLN A 803 -12.47 26.30 9.34
N GLY A 804 -12.74 26.02 10.62
CA GLY A 804 -13.21 24.73 11.11
C GLY A 804 -12.17 23.63 11.25
N ALA A 805 -10.88 23.92 11.04
CA ALA A 805 -9.80 22.96 11.21
C ALA A 805 -9.42 22.76 12.69
N GLU A 806 -8.79 21.62 12.97
CA GLU A 806 -8.27 21.27 14.29
C GLU A 806 -6.90 21.89 14.54
N HIS A 807 -6.68 22.34 15.77
CA HIS A 807 -5.37 22.77 16.25
C HIS A 807 -5.03 22.02 17.54
N LEU A 808 -4.02 21.17 17.49
CA LEU A 808 -3.56 20.41 18.66
C LEU A 808 -2.65 21.29 19.53
N VAL A 809 -3.04 21.49 20.79
CA VAL A 809 -2.19 22.13 21.80
C VAL A 809 -1.52 21.06 22.63
N ALA A 810 -0.20 20.99 22.52
CA ALA A 810 0.64 20.00 23.19
C ALA A 810 0.65 20.16 24.72
N GLU A 811 0.98 19.07 25.41
CA GLU A 811 1.04 19.00 26.87
C GLU A 811 1.94 20.06 27.50
N ASP A 812 3.14 20.27 26.94
CA ASP A 812 4.12 21.23 27.43
C ASP A 812 3.58 22.66 27.40
N ALA A 813 2.86 23.04 26.34
CA ALA A 813 2.21 24.33 26.22
C ALA A 813 1.08 24.52 27.25
N LEU A 814 0.31 23.47 27.55
CA LEU A 814 -0.72 23.52 28.61
C LEU A 814 -0.10 23.64 30.00
N VAL A 815 0.96 22.89 30.28
CA VAL A 815 1.70 22.96 31.55
C VAL A 815 2.29 24.35 31.72
N ASP A 816 2.90 24.92 30.68
CA ASP A 816 3.45 26.27 30.71
C ASP A 816 2.35 27.33 30.93
N LEU A 817 1.19 27.19 30.28
CA LEU A 817 0.03 28.06 30.49
C LEU A 817 -0.41 28.06 31.96
N PHE A 818 -0.62 26.88 32.54
CA PHE A 818 -1.03 26.76 33.93
C PHE A 818 0.08 27.17 34.90
N ARG A 819 1.36 26.88 34.61
CA ARG A 819 2.49 27.36 35.41
C ARG A 819 2.53 28.89 35.51
N VAL A 820 2.23 29.57 34.39
CA VAL A 820 2.24 31.04 34.29
C VAL A 820 1.01 31.67 34.94
N LEU A 821 -0.17 31.04 34.84
CA LEU A 821 -1.46 31.61 35.29
C LEU A 821 -2.07 30.88 36.50
N LYS A 822 -1.27 30.15 37.29
CA LYS A 822 -1.75 29.31 38.41
C LYS A 822 -2.30 30.05 39.62
N ASP A 823 -2.10 31.37 39.74
CA ASP A 823 -2.27 32.11 41.00
C ASP A 823 -3.60 31.81 41.72
N GLU A 824 -4.72 31.84 40.99
CA GLU A 824 -6.07 31.57 41.53
C GLU A 824 -6.62 30.18 41.16
N ILE A 825 -6.00 29.48 40.19
CA ILE A 825 -6.50 28.21 39.65
C ILE A 825 -6.18 27.08 40.64
N ARG A 826 -7.24 26.45 41.17
CA ARG A 826 -7.14 25.34 42.12
C ARG A 826 -7.52 24.00 41.49
N VAL A 827 -8.44 24.00 40.53
CA VAL A 827 -8.90 22.79 39.84
C VAL A 827 -8.82 22.96 38.34
N VAL A 828 -8.28 21.96 37.65
CA VAL A 828 -8.40 21.81 36.20
C VAL A 828 -9.17 20.52 35.90
N VAL A 829 -10.15 20.58 35.01
CA VAL A 829 -10.88 19.41 34.51
C VAL A 829 -10.66 19.32 33.01
N LEU A 830 -9.98 18.26 32.57
CA LEU A 830 -9.81 17.94 31.15
C LEU A 830 -10.80 16.84 30.78
N ASN A 831 -11.95 17.25 30.26
CA ASN A 831 -12.98 16.35 29.77
C ASN A 831 -12.76 16.03 28.29
N ALA A 832 -11.70 15.25 28.04
CA ALA A 832 -11.26 14.83 26.71
C ALA A 832 -10.65 13.43 26.80
N CYS A 833 -10.87 12.58 25.79
CA CYS A 833 -10.36 11.20 25.77
C CYS A 833 -8.84 11.14 25.98
N TYR A 834 -8.39 10.21 26.85
CA TYR A 834 -6.97 9.99 27.18
C TYR A 834 -6.23 11.21 27.79
N SER A 835 -6.97 12.17 28.36
CA SER A 835 -6.41 13.38 28.97
C SER A 835 -5.70 13.20 30.31
N GLU A 836 -5.69 11.98 30.88
CA GLU A 836 -4.93 11.68 32.10
C GLU A 836 -3.44 12.02 31.94
N VAL A 837 -2.88 11.84 30.74
CA VAL A 837 -1.47 12.16 30.46
C VAL A 837 -1.18 13.64 30.72
N GLN A 838 -1.99 14.54 30.15
CA GLN A 838 -1.82 15.98 30.40
C GLN A 838 -2.16 16.35 31.83
N ALA A 839 -3.15 15.70 32.44
CA ALA A 839 -3.48 15.92 33.84
C ALA A 839 -2.30 15.61 34.77
N GLN A 840 -1.52 14.57 34.47
CA GLN A 840 -0.37 14.15 35.27
C GLN A 840 0.79 15.14 35.25
N ALA A 841 0.90 15.92 34.18
CA ALA A 841 1.83 17.02 34.07
C ALA A 841 1.30 18.31 34.72
N ILE A 842 0.03 18.66 34.47
CA ILE A 842 -0.58 19.90 35.02
C ILE A 842 -0.69 19.86 36.54
N VAL A 843 -0.90 18.68 37.14
CA VAL A 843 -1.02 18.53 38.61
C VAL A 843 0.27 18.88 39.37
N GLN A 844 1.41 18.97 38.67
CA GLN A 844 2.64 19.49 39.29
C GLN A 844 2.51 20.99 39.60
N GLU A 845 1.68 21.72 38.85
CA GLU A 845 1.49 23.16 38.98
C GLU A 845 0.17 23.52 39.69
N ILE A 846 -0.89 22.76 39.45
CA ILE A 846 -2.25 22.99 39.98
C ILE A 846 -2.61 21.94 41.04
N ASP A 847 -3.32 22.36 42.10
CA ASP A 847 -3.62 21.48 43.25
C ASP A 847 -4.37 20.20 42.89
N PHE A 848 -5.40 20.31 42.05
CA PHE A 848 -6.25 19.19 41.69
C PHE A 848 -6.50 19.19 40.18
N VAL A 849 -6.29 18.05 39.54
CA VAL A 849 -6.57 17.89 38.11
C VAL A 849 -7.40 16.64 37.88
N VAL A 850 -8.50 16.77 37.15
CA VAL A 850 -9.28 15.64 36.66
C VAL A 850 -8.96 15.42 35.19
N GLY A 851 -8.53 14.21 34.84
CA GLY A 851 -8.34 13.77 33.44
C GLY A 851 -9.02 12.44 33.17
N MET A 852 -9.11 12.05 31.91
CA MET A 852 -9.72 10.78 31.48
C MET A 852 -8.63 9.78 31.06
N SER A 853 -8.62 8.59 31.67
CA SER A 853 -7.59 7.57 31.37
C SER A 853 -7.81 6.82 30.04
N ASP A 854 -9.03 6.88 29.50
CA ASP A 854 -9.44 6.19 28.27
C ASP A 854 -10.40 7.08 27.46
N ALA A 855 -10.93 6.55 26.35
CA ALA A 855 -12.06 7.13 25.64
C ALA A 855 -13.32 7.08 26.53
N VAL A 856 -13.98 8.23 26.69
CA VAL A 856 -15.19 8.38 27.50
C VAL A 856 -16.38 8.71 26.60
N ALA A 857 -17.55 8.13 26.88
CA ALA A 857 -18.77 8.47 26.16
C ALA A 857 -19.25 9.89 26.53
N ASP A 858 -19.85 10.60 25.57
CA ASP A 858 -20.30 11.98 25.73
C ASP A 858 -21.34 12.14 26.86
N ASP A 859 -22.23 11.14 27.02
CA ASP A 859 -23.21 11.12 28.11
C ASP A 859 -22.58 10.84 29.48
N ALA A 860 -21.58 9.95 29.57
CA ALA A 860 -20.83 9.70 30.78
C ALA A 860 -20.01 10.93 31.22
N ALA A 861 -19.28 11.54 30.28
CA ALA A 861 -18.53 12.78 30.49
C ALA A 861 -19.42 13.89 31.08
N ARG A 862 -20.60 14.10 30.47
CA ARG A 862 -21.58 15.09 30.93
C ARG A 862 -22.16 14.76 32.32
N VAL A 863 -22.57 13.51 32.55
CA VAL A 863 -23.17 13.08 33.83
C VAL A 863 -22.16 13.24 34.98
N PHE A 864 -20.92 12.82 34.76
CA PHE A 864 -19.83 13.00 35.71
C PHE A 864 -19.62 14.48 36.04
N ALA A 865 -19.42 15.33 35.02
CA ALA A 865 -19.13 16.75 35.23
C ALA A 865 -20.26 17.46 35.99
N ALA A 866 -21.52 17.24 35.61
CA ALA A 866 -22.66 17.85 36.30
C ALA A 866 -22.73 17.46 37.78
N ALA A 867 -22.50 16.19 38.11
CA ALA A 867 -22.51 15.71 39.51
C ALA A 867 -21.29 16.19 40.31
N PHE A 868 -20.11 16.27 39.68
CA PHE A 868 -18.91 16.84 40.28
C PHE A 868 -19.13 18.30 40.70
N TYR A 869 -19.63 19.13 39.78
CA TYR A 869 -19.91 20.54 40.08
C TYR A 869 -21.06 20.73 41.06
N ARG A 870 -22.07 19.86 41.07
CA ARG A 870 -23.08 19.81 42.14
C ARG A 870 -22.40 19.64 43.50
N GLY A 871 -21.49 18.66 43.64
CA GLY A 871 -20.76 18.41 44.87
C GLY A 871 -19.98 19.63 45.36
N LEU A 872 -19.20 20.25 44.47
CA LEU A 872 -18.42 21.46 44.76
C LEU A 872 -19.34 22.61 45.20
N ALA A 873 -20.41 22.90 44.44
CA ALA A 873 -21.31 24.01 44.72
C ALA A 873 -22.17 23.82 46.00
N PHE A 874 -22.27 22.59 46.53
CA PHE A 874 -22.81 22.30 47.86
C PHE A 874 -21.78 22.43 49.00
N GLY A 875 -20.55 22.87 48.71
CA GLY A 875 -19.48 23.09 49.69
C GLY A 875 -18.82 21.79 50.18
N ARG A 876 -18.86 20.73 49.37
CA ARG A 876 -18.10 19.49 49.62
C ARG A 876 -16.64 19.69 49.26
N SER A 877 -15.78 18.83 49.81
CA SER A 877 -14.37 18.83 49.41
C SER A 877 -14.20 18.29 47.99
N VAL A 878 -13.07 18.57 47.35
CA VAL A 878 -12.78 18.13 45.98
C VAL A 878 -12.88 16.61 45.85
N GLN A 879 -12.33 15.84 46.81
CA GLN A 879 -12.44 14.38 46.82
C GLN A 879 -13.89 13.92 46.90
N THR A 880 -14.68 14.47 47.83
CA THR A 880 -16.10 14.10 47.96
C THR A 880 -16.91 14.48 46.72
N ALA A 881 -16.62 15.62 46.10
CA ALA A 881 -17.27 16.01 44.86
C ALA A 881 -16.93 15.05 43.71
N PHE A 882 -15.67 14.62 43.61
CA PHE A 882 -15.23 13.62 42.64
C PHE A 882 -15.93 12.27 42.87
N ASP A 883 -15.93 11.78 44.10
CA ASP A 883 -16.60 10.52 44.47
C ASP A 883 -18.12 10.56 44.16
N LEU A 884 -18.76 11.72 44.31
CA LEU A 884 -20.16 11.93 43.92
C LEU A 884 -20.34 11.89 42.39
N GLY A 885 -19.37 12.36 41.60
CA GLY A 885 -19.37 12.21 40.16
C GLY A 885 -19.31 10.75 39.73
N ILE A 886 -18.38 9.98 40.30
CA ILE A 886 -18.24 8.53 40.07
C ILE A 886 -19.51 7.78 40.52
N ASN A 887 -20.10 8.19 41.65
CA ASN A 887 -21.35 7.60 42.12
C ASN A 887 -22.53 7.89 41.17
N GLU A 888 -22.62 9.09 40.60
CA GLU A 888 -23.70 9.43 39.65
C GLU A 888 -23.62 8.57 38.38
N LEU A 889 -22.42 8.29 37.86
CA LEU A 889 -22.23 7.36 36.73
C LEU A 889 -22.84 5.99 37.02
N ARG A 890 -22.55 5.43 38.20
CA ARG A 890 -23.13 4.15 38.65
C ARG A 890 -24.64 4.21 38.76
N LEU A 891 -25.19 5.29 39.33
CA LEU A 891 -26.64 5.48 39.48
C LEU A 891 -27.35 5.65 38.14
N ALA A 892 -26.69 6.29 37.17
CA ALA A 892 -27.19 6.50 35.81
C ALA A 892 -27.07 5.26 34.90
N ARG A 893 -26.57 4.13 35.42
CA ARG A 893 -26.25 2.90 34.67
C ARG A 893 -25.14 3.07 33.63
N LEU A 894 -24.24 4.04 33.85
CA LEU A 894 -22.99 4.26 33.11
C LEU A 894 -21.79 3.80 33.96
N GLY A 895 -22.00 2.78 34.81
CA GLY A 895 -21.01 2.32 35.79
C GLY A 895 -19.78 1.67 35.16
N ASP A 896 -19.88 1.19 33.91
CA ASP A 896 -18.74 0.61 33.20
C ASP A 896 -17.65 1.67 32.89
N GLU A 897 -17.99 2.96 32.94
CA GLU A 897 -17.08 4.09 32.66
C GLU A 897 -16.61 4.81 33.94
N ASP A 898 -16.99 4.30 35.11
CA ASP A 898 -16.69 4.92 36.41
C ASP A 898 -15.20 4.92 36.78
N HIS A 899 -14.40 4.13 36.06
CA HIS A 899 -12.97 4.01 36.24
C HIS A 899 -12.19 4.99 35.35
N ILE A 900 -12.85 5.69 34.43
CA ILE A 900 -12.20 6.53 33.42
C ILE A 900 -11.79 7.91 33.97
N PRO A 901 -12.66 8.68 34.67
CA PRO A 901 -12.22 9.91 35.31
C PRO A 901 -11.20 9.61 36.41
N LYS A 902 -10.11 10.37 36.44
CA LYS A 902 -9.03 10.25 37.43
C LYS A 902 -8.80 11.59 38.10
N LEU A 903 -8.94 11.63 39.42
CA LEU A 903 -8.53 12.77 40.22
C LEU A 903 -7.05 12.62 40.59
N LEU A 904 -6.23 13.55 40.10
CA LEU A 904 -4.83 13.69 40.47
C LEU A 904 -4.68 14.83 41.46
N VAL A 905 -3.84 14.63 42.47
CA VAL A 905 -3.62 15.58 43.57
C VAL A 905 -2.16 15.94 43.65
N ARG A 906 -1.85 17.24 43.73
CA ARG A 906 -0.49 17.74 43.86
C ARG A 906 0.09 17.32 45.21
N SER A 907 1.38 16.97 45.22
CA SER A 907 2.09 16.63 46.46
C SER A 907 1.99 17.76 47.48
N GLY A 908 1.65 17.41 48.73
CA GLY A 908 1.49 18.37 49.83
C GLY A 908 0.10 19.01 49.94
N VAL A 909 -0.87 18.65 49.09
CA VAL A 909 -2.26 19.12 49.14
C VAL A 909 -3.20 17.95 49.43
N ASP A 910 -4.30 18.20 50.15
CA ASP A 910 -5.27 17.18 50.56
C ASP A 910 -6.66 17.46 49.97
N ALA A 911 -7.06 16.65 48.99
CA ALA A 911 -8.35 16.75 48.32
C ALA A 911 -9.55 16.42 49.24
N SER A 912 -9.32 15.70 50.34
CA SER A 912 -10.39 15.30 51.28
C SER A 912 -10.85 16.46 52.16
N THR A 913 -9.99 17.46 52.38
CA THR A 913 -10.27 18.64 53.21
C THR A 913 -10.46 19.92 52.39
N ALA A 914 -9.93 19.99 51.16
CA ALA A 914 -10.00 21.17 50.31
C ALA A 914 -11.43 21.48 49.82
N LYS A 915 -12.00 22.59 50.31
CA LYS A 915 -13.30 23.14 49.87
C LYS A 915 -13.08 24.43 49.10
N LEU A 916 -13.73 24.57 47.94
CA LEU A 916 -13.55 25.72 47.05
C LEU A 916 -14.61 26.82 47.25
N VAL A 917 -15.71 26.49 47.90
CA VAL A 917 -16.80 27.41 48.19
C VAL A 917 -17.37 27.13 49.58
N GLY A 918 -17.63 28.20 50.34
CA GLY A 918 -18.24 28.10 51.66
C GLY A 918 -18.02 29.33 52.51
N THR A 919 -18.88 29.48 53.53
CA THR A 919 -18.69 30.45 54.61
C THR A 919 -17.89 29.78 55.72
N ALA A 920 -16.71 30.34 56.07
CA ALA A 920 -15.94 29.87 57.22
C ALA A 920 -16.85 29.87 58.46
N SER A 921 -17.12 28.69 59.01
CA SER A 921 -17.81 28.54 60.29
C SER A 921 -16.74 28.48 61.39
N LEU A 922 -16.94 29.29 62.43
CA LEU A 922 -16.11 29.43 63.63
C LEU A 922 -15.64 28.10 64.23
#